data_AF-A0A4V2K805-F1
#
_entry.id   AF-A0A4V2K805-F1
#
_cell.length_a   1.000
_cell.length_b   1.000
_cell.length_c   1.000
_cell.angle_alpha   90.00
_cell.angle_beta   90.00
_cell.angle_gamma   90.00
#
_symmetry.space_group_name_H-M   'P 1'
#
loop_
_entity.id
_entity.type
_entity.pdbx_description
1 polymer ?
#
loop_
_entity_poly.entity_id
_entity_poly.type
_entity_poly.pdbx_seq_one_letter_code
_entity_poly.pdbx_strand_id
1 'polypeptide(L)'
;MQAIQQSLNALLTSMPPPPLDKATLDSLVEQTLSKAQSGANPESWKNQWEFVLRNAVFDLAATEGKALKDPKTTYYDQLNDMLDMVLTFTEHDACDQVFPFTVLQDLLEAQTISSCSHIFSWIEARAERLTEGMVPQKGKALVLLRTLNDLLRRLSNTGATTIFTGRILTFLSRVFPLGERSGVNLRGEYGPVWDGPGTKGQEREKASATEKQEGENGEGEKDKDKMDVDVEDEKAKEEQAANAAEKRRKEKEDFYYTFWGLQLPFSRPPLFAEPGTFAAFKEAVSKVLPVIKEATAKDRALMGNKSNGIPTGPSGPLKRKRAAGVPESAAKSEYYFAKYLTSPDLLDLEIADTHFRRQFLFQLLILLHHLLTFTKTAKATWASTRNRSLQIDFTLDTADAQWVQETITRATEELRQTSPNGRAFSETVQVILEREKNWVKWKNELCTPFDREPWREEIEVDGVKRKVGLEEATEGVRKKMRTDPEPWPHRYGSAPLTEIWEMGYRDLWDLQQPFQPGEVKDFVKKIKQEDARIEMRKKQLTKQAERIAAARAKAAAVKDGAAAPGTPAASSVVPNSASATTVTTSASQDSLSPPKPNPSLSAPVPLHPSLPAKPGSTPVPESAAASPARVSTPNPLPPAAPSTPTPAPATPVPAPADPTPIVLPPDAQLARYEENKQRWAWLALRMARDQYWQHFGKIGTGDIIQLQQEIENAKLEREKAAAAEAANAATASPAPPAAEEANSSHVIFALQQTRRYKVISIDNHHNSSPKALERVAKLAREALPADASEQDKDSAEIDGHTADLTKPDQIRAVFAKYGKGGIWGVVHIAAYKAVGESTEIPLTYYENNVAATVYLLQVAGEFDCTRIVYSSSATVYGTPPIIPIPETTRLEAHSPYGKTKVMCETIISDLCAAEPKRWRGLSLRYFNPAGAHPSGDIGEAPIGRPGNLFPLLAAIAVGRQPNDLKVFGNDYPTPDGTCVRDYLHVLDLAKGHLLALDALAPESTAFDDCPTDARYKAYNLGRGQGLSVLQIVEAMRAETGFDFKYEIVGRRRGDVPDLTADPALAEKQLGFKAEKDLKTMCRDLWNWQTKNPKGYDSD
;
A
#
# COMPACT_ATOMS: atom_id res chain seq x y z
N MET A 1 -36.65 47.44 11.11
CA MET A 1 -36.05 47.02 12.40
C MET A 1 -37.11 46.41 13.31
N GLN A 2 -38.08 47.14 13.88
CA GLN A 2 -39.09 46.56 14.79
C GLN A 2 -39.84 45.35 14.21
N ALA A 3 -40.28 45.40 12.94
CA ALA A 3 -40.90 44.26 12.27
C ALA A 3 -39.95 43.04 12.16
N ILE A 4 -38.66 43.26 11.87
CA ILE A 4 -37.63 42.20 11.78
C ILE A 4 -37.42 41.56 13.17
N GLN A 5 -37.39 42.35 14.24
CA GLN A 5 -37.33 41.83 15.61
C GLN A 5 -38.57 40.99 15.95
N GLN A 6 -39.77 41.40 15.52
CA GLN A 6 -40.98 40.61 15.70
C GLN A 6 -40.92 39.29 14.90
N SER A 7 -40.40 39.31 13.67
CA SER A 7 -40.16 38.11 12.87
C SER A 7 -39.15 37.15 13.52
N LEU A 8 -38.03 37.65 14.05
CA LEU A 8 -37.07 36.81 14.78
C LEU A 8 -37.70 36.25 16.06
N ASN A 9 -38.38 37.06 16.87
CA ASN A 9 -39.00 36.59 18.11
C ASN A 9 -40.08 35.53 17.83
N ALA A 10 -40.82 35.65 16.72
CA ALA A 10 -41.76 34.62 16.28
C ALA A 10 -41.05 33.32 15.84
N LEU A 11 -39.94 33.43 15.08
CA LEU A 11 -39.10 32.29 14.70
C LEU A 11 -38.57 31.56 15.95
N LEU A 12 -37.96 32.28 16.90
CA LEU A 12 -37.44 31.74 18.16
C LEU A 12 -38.52 31.02 18.99
N THR A 13 -39.75 31.52 18.99
CA THR A 13 -40.89 30.90 19.70
C THR A 13 -41.41 29.65 18.98
N SER A 14 -41.08 29.47 17.70
CA SER A 14 -41.56 28.35 16.86
C SER A 14 -40.57 27.18 16.71
N MET A 15 -39.39 27.26 17.32
CA MET A 15 -38.34 26.26 17.14
C MET A 15 -38.68 24.92 17.83
N PRO A 16 -38.41 23.77 17.18
CA PRO A 16 -38.37 22.46 17.84
C PRO A 16 -37.35 22.41 19.00
N PRO A 17 -37.44 21.42 19.91
CA PRO A 17 -36.39 21.19 20.90
C PRO A 17 -35.08 20.73 20.21
N PRO A 18 -33.90 21.10 20.76
CA PRO A 18 -32.61 20.73 20.17
C PRO A 18 -32.32 19.22 20.22
N PRO A 19 -31.45 18.71 19.32
CA PRO A 19 -30.75 19.45 18.27
C PRO A 19 -31.59 19.63 16.99
N LEU A 20 -31.49 20.80 16.36
CA LEU A 20 -32.21 21.12 15.12
C LEU A 20 -31.56 20.46 13.88
N ASP A 21 -32.40 19.95 12.98
CA ASP A 21 -31.98 19.49 11.64
C ASP A 21 -31.93 20.66 10.64
N LYS A 22 -30.97 20.61 9.71
CA LYS A 22 -30.74 21.67 8.72
C LYS A 22 -31.96 21.89 7.82
N ALA A 23 -32.57 20.83 7.28
CA ALA A 23 -33.69 21.00 6.35
C ALA A 23 -34.92 21.64 7.02
N THR A 24 -35.08 21.41 8.33
CA THR A 24 -36.10 22.07 9.14
C THR A 24 -35.76 23.55 9.39
N LEU A 25 -34.51 23.86 9.73
CA LEU A 25 -34.05 25.23 9.97
C LEU A 25 -34.12 26.10 8.71
N ASP A 26 -33.62 25.60 7.57
CA ASP A 26 -33.63 26.32 6.29
C ASP A 26 -35.06 26.68 5.86
N SER A 27 -36.02 25.76 5.98
CA SER A 27 -37.43 26.05 5.68
C SER A 27 -38.06 27.09 6.61
N LEU A 28 -37.70 27.08 7.90
CA LEU A 28 -38.15 28.08 8.87
C LEU A 28 -37.54 29.46 8.61
N VAL A 29 -36.27 29.52 8.18
CA VAL A 29 -35.60 30.77 7.81
C VAL A 29 -36.15 31.34 6.49
N GLU A 30 -36.36 30.51 5.46
CA GLU A 30 -36.99 30.93 4.19
C GLU A 30 -38.41 31.48 4.43
N GLN A 31 -39.20 30.81 5.26
CA GLN A 31 -40.52 31.30 5.69
C GLN A 31 -40.44 32.60 6.50
N THR A 32 -39.38 32.83 7.25
CA THR A 32 -39.21 34.05 8.05
C THR A 32 -38.76 35.23 7.18
N LEU A 33 -37.81 35.01 6.27
CA LEU A 33 -37.33 36.00 5.31
C LEU A 33 -38.45 36.46 4.37
N SER A 34 -39.24 35.52 3.83
CA SER A 34 -40.39 35.84 2.96
C SER A 34 -41.50 36.61 3.69
N LYS A 35 -41.86 36.23 4.93
CA LYS A 35 -42.83 36.97 5.75
C LYS A 35 -42.35 38.37 6.14
N ALA A 36 -41.04 38.57 6.24
CA ALA A 36 -40.45 39.83 6.68
C ALA A 36 -40.14 40.82 5.54
N GLN A 37 -40.21 40.40 4.26
CA GLN A 37 -39.82 41.21 3.11
C GLN A 37 -40.46 42.61 3.14
N SER A 38 -39.61 43.62 3.27
CA SER A 38 -39.97 45.03 3.18
C SER A 38 -39.12 45.69 2.09
N GLY A 39 -39.67 46.69 1.40
CA GLY A 39 -39.04 47.36 0.26
C GLY A 39 -37.84 48.26 0.59
N ALA A 40 -36.94 47.80 1.46
CA ALA A 40 -35.72 48.49 1.85
C ALA A 40 -34.57 48.24 0.86
N ASN A 41 -33.57 49.14 0.85
CA ASN A 41 -32.29 48.91 0.16
C ASN A 41 -31.65 47.59 0.69
N PRO A 42 -31.23 46.64 -0.18
CA PRO A 42 -30.59 45.38 0.23
C PRO A 42 -29.47 45.51 1.28
N GLU A 43 -28.62 46.54 1.20
CA GLU A 43 -27.56 46.77 2.21
C GLU A 43 -28.15 47.13 3.58
N SER A 44 -29.18 47.99 3.60
CA SER A 44 -29.92 48.35 4.81
C SER A 44 -30.70 47.16 5.38
N TRP A 45 -31.12 46.23 4.53
CA TRP A 45 -31.79 44.99 4.93
C TRP A 45 -30.83 44.02 5.63
N LYS A 46 -29.66 43.73 5.05
CA LYS A 46 -28.64 42.87 5.68
C LYS A 46 -28.19 43.42 7.03
N ASN A 47 -27.81 44.69 7.09
CA ASN A 47 -27.40 45.37 8.33
C ASN A 47 -28.45 45.29 9.46
N GLN A 48 -29.75 45.25 9.13
CA GLN A 48 -30.81 45.13 10.13
C GLN A 48 -30.98 43.70 10.65
N TRP A 49 -30.78 42.67 9.82
CA TRP A 49 -30.75 41.28 10.27
C TRP A 49 -29.51 40.99 11.10
N GLU A 50 -28.34 41.46 10.67
CA GLU A 50 -27.09 41.30 11.39
C GLU A 50 -27.16 41.90 12.80
N PHE A 51 -27.71 43.11 12.95
CA PHE A 51 -27.90 43.73 14.27
C PHE A 51 -28.85 42.92 15.16
N VAL A 52 -29.98 42.47 14.62
CA VAL A 52 -31.03 41.76 15.38
C VAL A 52 -30.57 40.35 15.78
N LEU A 53 -29.90 39.61 14.90
CA LEU A 53 -29.32 38.30 15.19
C LEU A 53 -28.14 38.40 16.17
N ARG A 54 -27.25 39.39 16.00
CA ARG A 54 -26.10 39.62 16.90
C ARG A 54 -26.57 39.88 18.33
N ASN A 55 -27.56 40.75 18.51
CA ASN A 55 -28.10 41.04 19.85
C ASN A 55 -28.69 39.79 20.52
N ALA A 56 -29.46 38.97 19.78
CA ALA A 56 -30.02 37.73 20.32
C ALA A 56 -28.95 36.74 20.81
N VAL A 57 -27.81 36.63 20.10
CA VAL A 57 -26.65 35.83 20.56
C VAL A 57 -26.03 36.42 21.82
N PHE A 58 -25.88 37.75 21.92
CA PHE A 58 -25.31 38.38 23.13
C PHE A 58 -26.22 38.32 24.35
N ASP A 59 -27.53 38.52 24.18
CA ASP A 59 -28.52 38.42 25.26
C ASP A 59 -28.51 37.02 25.89
N LEU A 60 -28.34 35.98 25.07
CA LEU A 60 -28.09 34.61 25.53
C LEU A 60 -26.70 34.50 26.19
N ALA A 61 -25.64 34.96 25.54
CA ALA A 61 -24.25 34.85 26.03
C ALA A 61 -24.03 35.50 27.40
N ALA A 62 -24.75 36.59 27.71
CA ALA A 62 -24.75 37.24 29.02
C ALA A 62 -25.24 36.33 30.17
N THR A 63 -25.86 35.18 29.87
CA THR A 63 -26.31 34.20 30.87
C THR A 63 -25.24 33.16 31.27
N GLU A 64 -24.06 33.15 30.63
CA GLU A 64 -22.93 32.22 30.90
C GLU A 64 -22.64 32.04 32.40
N GLY A 65 -22.58 33.14 33.17
CA GLY A 65 -22.28 33.13 34.61
C GLY A 65 -23.33 32.44 35.50
N LYS A 66 -24.51 32.10 34.94
CA LYS A 66 -25.48 31.17 35.54
C LYS A 66 -25.20 29.74 35.08
N ALA A 67 -24.94 29.53 33.79
CA ALA A 67 -24.70 28.22 33.21
C ALA A 67 -23.46 27.52 33.81
N LEU A 68 -22.36 28.25 34.04
CA LEU A 68 -21.14 27.71 34.66
C LEU A 68 -21.32 27.18 36.10
N LYS A 69 -22.52 27.31 36.70
CA LYS A 69 -22.85 26.82 38.05
C LYS A 69 -23.77 25.59 38.08
N ASP A 70 -24.32 25.18 36.93
CA ASP A 70 -25.24 24.05 36.84
C ASP A 70 -24.71 22.99 35.83
N PRO A 71 -24.41 21.76 36.28
CA PRO A 71 -23.92 20.68 35.41
C PRO A 71 -24.89 20.19 34.32
N LYS A 72 -26.15 20.65 34.27
CA LYS A 72 -27.19 20.17 33.33
C LYS A 72 -27.80 21.27 32.45
N THR A 73 -27.03 22.30 32.11
CA THR A 73 -27.54 23.46 31.36
C THR A 73 -27.77 23.20 29.87
N THR A 74 -28.95 23.57 29.39
CA THR A 74 -29.28 23.68 27.95
C THR A 74 -28.65 24.90 27.26
N TYR A 75 -27.83 25.68 27.98
CA TYR A 75 -27.21 26.92 27.51
C TYR A 75 -26.38 26.72 26.24
N TYR A 76 -25.52 25.69 26.22
CA TYR A 76 -24.68 25.41 25.07
C TYR A 76 -25.47 24.90 23.87
N ASP A 77 -26.55 24.14 24.08
CA ASP A 77 -27.42 23.66 23.01
C ASP A 77 -28.16 24.84 22.35
N GLN A 78 -28.75 25.72 23.17
CA GLN A 78 -29.39 26.96 22.71
C GLN A 78 -28.40 27.88 21.98
N LEU A 79 -27.15 27.97 22.45
CA LEU A 79 -26.11 28.77 21.81
C LEU A 79 -25.70 28.17 20.46
N ASN A 80 -25.63 26.84 20.35
CA ASN A 80 -25.39 26.14 19.09
C ASN A 80 -26.52 26.38 18.08
N ASP A 81 -27.78 26.31 18.50
CA ASP A 81 -28.94 26.60 17.65
C ASP A 81 -28.92 28.05 17.13
N MET A 82 -28.52 29.02 17.96
CA MET A 82 -28.38 30.43 17.55
C MET A 82 -27.22 30.64 16.56
N LEU A 83 -26.10 29.94 16.74
CA LEU A 83 -24.98 30.01 15.80
C LEU A 83 -25.32 29.32 14.46
N ASP A 84 -26.06 28.21 14.48
CA ASP A 84 -26.58 27.57 13.27
C ASP A 84 -27.65 28.43 12.57
N MET A 85 -28.47 29.18 13.31
CA MET A 85 -29.39 30.17 12.74
C MET A 85 -28.63 31.30 12.03
N VAL A 86 -27.62 31.91 12.69
CA VAL A 86 -26.74 32.92 12.08
C VAL A 86 -26.08 32.39 10.80
N LEU A 87 -25.68 31.12 10.79
CA LEU A 87 -25.10 30.45 9.64
C LEU A 87 -26.11 30.25 8.49
N THR A 88 -27.29 29.68 8.75
CA THR A 88 -28.35 29.52 7.73
C THR A 88 -28.83 30.87 7.17
N PHE A 89 -29.00 31.93 7.99
CA PHE A 89 -29.32 33.27 7.48
C PHE A 89 -28.22 33.83 6.54
N THR A 90 -26.95 33.45 6.76
CA THR A 90 -25.84 33.83 5.88
C THR A 90 -25.80 32.98 4.61
N GLU A 91 -26.19 31.70 4.67
CA GLU A 91 -26.33 30.82 3.50
C GLU A 91 -27.47 31.26 2.56
N HIS A 92 -28.57 31.82 3.11
CA HIS A 92 -29.64 32.47 2.33
C HIS A 92 -29.31 33.92 1.87
N ASP A 93 -28.04 34.35 1.95
CA ASP A 93 -27.56 35.70 1.61
C ASP A 93 -28.25 36.86 2.36
N ALA A 94 -28.92 36.61 3.49
CA ALA A 94 -29.59 37.65 4.28
C ALA A 94 -28.63 38.44 5.21
N CYS A 95 -27.36 38.04 5.28
CA CYS A 95 -26.26 38.68 6.02
C CYS A 95 -24.98 38.66 5.16
N ASP A 96 -23.96 39.42 5.53
CA ASP A 96 -22.64 39.35 4.87
C ASP A 96 -21.94 38.00 5.14
N GLN A 97 -21.18 37.51 4.16
CA GLN A 97 -20.46 36.23 4.24
C GLN A 97 -19.41 36.15 5.37
N VAL A 98 -19.00 37.29 5.95
CA VAL A 98 -18.07 37.37 7.09
C VAL A 98 -18.83 37.47 8.43
N PHE A 99 -20.13 37.78 8.43
CA PHE A 99 -20.92 38.02 9.64
C PHE A 99 -20.80 36.92 10.70
N PRO A 100 -20.95 35.61 10.40
CA PRO A 100 -20.79 34.53 11.40
C PRO A 100 -19.42 34.56 12.09
N PHE A 101 -18.35 34.91 11.37
CA PHE A 101 -17.01 35.01 11.95
C PHE A 101 -16.85 36.22 12.87
N THR A 102 -17.57 37.32 12.62
CA THR A 102 -17.59 38.45 13.57
C THR A 102 -18.35 38.12 14.84
N VAL A 103 -19.49 37.42 14.74
CA VAL A 103 -20.26 36.95 15.91
C VAL A 103 -19.43 35.96 16.74
N LEU A 104 -18.74 35.02 16.08
CA LEU A 104 -17.81 34.10 16.75
C LEU A 104 -16.62 34.82 17.37
N GLN A 105 -16.08 35.88 16.75
CA GLN A 105 -14.98 36.66 17.31
C GLN A 105 -15.43 37.33 18.62
N ASP A 106 -16.49 38.13 18.58
CA ASP A 106 -16.96 38.87 19.75
C ASP A 106 -17.39 37.91 20.88
N LEU A 107 -18.05 36.80 20.55
CA LEU A 107 -18.48 35.77 21.50
C LEU A 107 -17.28 35.07 22.17
N LEU A 108 -16.26 34.68 21.41
CA LEU A 108 -15.05 34.06 21.97
C LEU A 108 -14.24 35.04 22.82
N GLU A 109 -14.21 36.33 22.48
CA GLU A 109 -13.57 37.38 23.28
C GLU A 109 -14.30 37.60 24.62
N ALA A 110 -15.64 37.60 24.61
CA ALA A 110 -16.47 37.85 25.79
C ALA A 110 -16.57 36.67 26.78
N GLN A 111 -16.56 35.43 26.30
CA GLN A 111 -16.79 34.22 27.11
C GLN A 111 -15.53 33.72 27.85
N THR A 112 -15.73 32.92 28.90
CA THR A 112 -14.64 32.26 29.64
C THR A 112 -13.96 31.16 28.81
N ILE A 113 -12.72 30.80 29.18
CA ILE A 113 -11.92 29.76 28.49
C ILE A 113 -12.65 28.39 28.48
N SER A 114 -13.43 28.08 29.52
CA SER A 114 -14.21 26.84 29.57
C SER A 114 -15.29 26.83 28.48
N SER A 115 -16.09 27.90 28.40
CA SER A 115 -17.13 28.07 27.38
C SER A 115 -16.56 28.18 25.97
N CYS A 116 -15.39 28.82 25.80
CA CYS A 116 -14.67 28.85 24.52
C CYS A 116 -14.36 27.43 24.01
N SER A 117 -14.05 26.46 24.90
CA SER A 117 -13.81 25.06 24.52
C SER A 117 -15.07 24.32 24.06
N HIS A 118 -16.27 24.74 24.55
CA HIS A 118 -17.56 24.24 24.07
C HIS A 118 -17.95 24.88 22.73
N ILE A 119 -17.84 26.22 22.61
CA ILE A 119 -18.09 26.96 21.36
C ILE A 119 -17.17 26.45 20.24
N PHE A 120 -15.92 26.12 20.56
CA PHE A 120 -14.99 25.54 19.59
C PHE A 120 -15.41 24.14 19.10
N SER A 121 -16.12 23.35 19.92
CA SER A 121 -16.71 22.07 19.46
C SER A 121 -17.80 22.29 18.40
N TRP A 122 -18.55 23.39 18.47
CA TRP A 122 -19.49 23.77 17.41
C TRP A 122 -18.75 24.20 16.14
N ILE A 123 -17.66 24.98 16.26
CA ILE A 123 -16.81 25.37 15.13
C ILE A 123 -16.21 24.13 14.43
N GLU A 124 -15.73 23.13 15.20
CA GLU A 124 -15.30 21.83 14.66
C GLU A 124 -16.45 21.08 13.96
N ALA A 125 -17.64 21.04 14.59
CA ALA A 125 -18.82 20.33 14.06
C ALA A 125 -19.53 21.02 12.88
N ARG A 126 -19.22 22.29 12.59
CA ARG A 126 -19.75 23.07 11.44
C ARG A 126 -18.67 23.52 10.45
N ALA A 127 -17.46 22.98 10.58
CA ALA A 127 -16.28 23.36 9.80
C ALA A 127 -16.54 23.40 8.28
N GLU A 128 -17.26 22.42 7.75
CA GLU A 128 -17.51 22.28 6.30
C GLU A 128 -18.47 23.35 5.76
N ARG A 129 -19.52 23.72 6.52
CA ARG A 129 -20.39 24.87 6.21
C ARG A 129 -19.62 26.20 6.33
N LEU A 130 -18.87 26.38 7.42
CA LEU A 130 -18.15 27.62 7.72
C LEU A 130 -17.06 27.93 6.66
N THR A 131 -16.37 26.90 6.18
CA THR A 131 -15.28 27.03 5.19
C THR A 131 -15.76 27.11 3.74
N GLU A 132 -17.05 27.02 3.46
CA GLU A 132 -17.58 27.13 2.10
C GLU A 132 -17.26 28.50 1.47
N GLY A 133 -16.71 28.48 0.25
CA GLY A 133 -16.25 29.69 -0.47
C GLY A 133 -15.04 30.38 0.16
N MET A 134 -14.35 29.79 1.13
CA MET A 134 -13.24 30.43 1.83
C MET A 134 -11.98 30.53 0.96
N VAL A 135 -11.47 31.75 0.76
CA VAL A 135 -10.18 32.02 0.09
C VAL A 135 -9.12 32.35 1.16
N PRO A 136 -8.01 31.58 1.30
CA PRO A 136 -7.07 31.67 2.42
C PRO A 136 -6.46 33.05 2.74
N GLN A 137 -6.49 33.99 1.80
CA GLN A 137 -5.91 35.33 1.92
C GLN A 137 -6.95 36.48 1.98
N LYS A 138 -8.26 36.19 1.99
CA LYS A 138 -9.34 37.20 1.96
C LYS A 138 -10.59 36.77 2.75
N GLY A 139 -11.41 37.74 3.18
CA GLY A 139 -12.75 37.50 3.76
C GLY A 139 -12.73 36.55 4.97
N LYS A 140 -13.62 35.54 4.95
CA LYS A 140 -13.81 34.50 5.98
C LYS A 140 -12.49 34.03 6.61
N ALA A 141 -11.50 33.66 5.77
CA ALA A 141 -10.23 33.10 6.22
C ALA A 141 -9.45 34.04 7.16
N LEU A 142 -9.38 35.32 6.82
CA LEU A 142 -8.54 36.28 7.55
C LEU A 142 -9.14 36.61 8.92
N VAL A 143 -10.47 36.67 9.03
CA VAL A 143 -11.16 36.88 10.32
C VAL A 143 -11.07 35.63 11.19
N LEU A 144 -11.26 34.44 10.63
CA LEU A 144 -11.07 33.17 11.35
C LEU A 144 -9.62 33.03 11.87
N LEU A 145 -8.63 33.31 11.02
CA LEU A 145 -7.22 33.26 11.39
C LEU A 145 -6.86 34.29 12.47
N ARG A 146 -7.43 35.50 12.42
CA ARG A 146 -7.27 36.49 13.51
C ARG A 146 -7.85 35.95 14.81
N THR A 147 -9.15 35.63 14.79
CA THR A 147 -9.94 35.17 15.95
C THR A 147 -9.27 34.01 16.68
N LEU A 148 -8.81 32.99 15.94
CA LEU A 148 -8.16 31.83 16.56
C LEU A 148 -6.74 32.14 17.05
N ASN A 149 -6.01 33.08 16.43
CA ASN A 149 -4.73 33.54 16.98
C ASN A 149 -4.90 34.43 18.23
N ASP A 150 -5.97 35.22 18.34
CA ASP A 150 -6.30 35.97 19.56
C ASP A 150 -6.80 35.05 20.68
N LEU A 151 -7.55 33.99 20.35
CA LEU A 151 -7.86 32.92 21.30
C LEU A 151 -6.59 32.19 21.78
N LEU A 152 -5.67 31.84 20.87
CA LEU A 152 -4.36 31.25 21.23
C LEU A 152 -3.53 32.19 22.12
N ARG A 153 -3.58 33.52 21.91
CA ARG A 153 -2.96 34.52 22.81
C ARG A 153 -3.58 34.58 24.21
N ARG A 154 -4.85 34.20 24.37
CA ARG A 154 -5.57 34.15 25.68
C ARG A 154 -5.33 32.84 26.44
N LEU A 155 -4.80 31.79 25.82
CA LEU A 155 -4.55 30.49 26.46
C LEU A 155 -3.16 30.43 27.10
N SER A 156 -3.04 29.66 28.20
CA SER A 156 -1.73 29.43 28.86
C SER A 156 -1.01 28.22 28.26
N ASN A 157 0.32 28.31 28.13
CA ASN A 157 1.21 27.27 27.61
C ASN A 157 1.58 26.20 28.66
N THR A 158 0.65 25.87 29.55
CA THR A 158 0.83 25.03 30.75
C THR A 158 -0.47 24.40 31.21
N GLY A 159 -0.47 23.08 31.45
CA GLY A 159 -1.61 22.37 32.06
C GLY A 159 -2.78 22.15 31.10
N ALA A 160 -4.00 22.02 31.65
CA ALA A 160 -5.21 21.60 30.94
C ALA A 160 -5.53 22.38 29.65
N THR A 161 -5.15 23.66 29.56
CA THR A 161 -5.34 24.46 28.33
C THR A 161 -4.55 23.95 27.14
N THR A 162 -3.49 23.16 27.34
CA THR A 162 -2.62 22.65 26.26
C THR A 162 -3.37 21.75 25.28
N ILE A 163 -4.35 20.96 25.76
CA ILE A 163 -5.20 20.12 24.90
C ILE A 163 -6.09 21.00 24.00
N PHE A 164 -6.61 22.11 24.54
CA PHE A 164 -7.44 23.05 23.77
C PHE A 164 -6.61 23.85 22.75
N THR A 165 -5.40 24.29 23.12
CA THR A 165 -4.41 24.85 22.19
C THR A 165 -4.14 23.87 21.02
N GLY A 166 -3.99 22.57 21.33
CA GLY A 166 -3.82 21.51 20.34
C GLY A 166 -5.00 21.36 19.37
N ARG A 167 -6.25 21.41 19.86
CA ARG A 167 -7.47 21.42 19.02
C ARG A 167 -7.46 22.59 18.04
N ILE A 168 -7.20 23.81 18.52
CA ILE A 168 -7.20 25.03 17.69
C ILE A 168 -6.13 24.95 16.59
N LEU A 169 -4.91 24.51 16.92
CA LEU A 169 -3.84 24.34 15.94
C LEU A 169 -4.15 23.24 14.91
N THR A 170 -4.75 22.13 15.35
CA THR A 170 -5.16 21.02 14.46
C THR A 170 -6.23 21.49 13.48
N PHE A 171 -7.25 22.20 13.96
CA PHE A 171 -8.31 22.79 13.14
C PHE A 171 -7.74 23.78 12.12
N LEU A 172 -6.87 24.71 12.54
CA LEU A 172 -6.17 25.63 11.62
C LEU A 172 -5.41 24.87 10.53
N SER A 173 -4.74 23.76 10.85
CA SER A 173 -4.02 22.93 9.87
C SER A 173 -4.93 22.15 8.91
N ARG A 174 -6.20 21.89 9.26
CA ARG A 174 -7.22 21.34 8.34
C ARG A 174 -7.83 22.42 7.44
N VAL A 175 -7.99 23.63 7.96
CA VAL A 175 -8.66 24.74 7.27
C VAL A 175 -7.73 25.46 6.28
N PHE A 176 -6.45 25.61 6.62
CA PHE A 176 -5.45 26.25 5.75
C PHE A 176 -4.58 25.18 5.06
N PRO A 177 -4.66 25.02 3.72
CA PRO A 177 -3.90 23.98 3.01
C PRO A 177 -2.40 24.24 3.10
N LEU A 178 -1.60 23.17 3.11
CA LEU A 178 -0.15 23.23 3.29
C LEU A 178 0.62 24.00 2.19
N GLY A 179 0.01 24.18 1.02
CA GLY A 179 0.56 25.03 -0.05
C GLY A 179 0.38 26.55 0.16
N GLU A 180 -0.36 26.97 1.19
CA GLU A 180 -0.55 28.37 1.54
C GLU A 180 0.43 28.86 2.61
N ARG A 181 0.79 30.14 2.52
CA ARG A 181 1.80 30.77 3.41
C ARG A 181 1.39 30.78 4.89
N SER A 182 0.11 30.62 5.18
CA SER A 182 -0.45 30.56 6.53
C SER A 182 -0.54 29.12 7.08
N GLY A 183 -0.47 28.09 6.22
CA GLY A 183 -0.55 26.68 6.63
C GLY A 183 0.78 26.09 7.11
N VAL A 184 1.91 26.77 6.85
CA VAL A 184 3.26 26.30 7.19
C VAL A 184 4.10 27.44 7.79
N ASN A 185 4.87 27.15 8.83
CA ASN A 185 5.86 28.07 9.39
C ASN A 185 7.03 28.30 8.41
N LEU A 186 6.87 29.28 7.51
CA LEU A 186 7.88 29.75 6.56
C LEU A 186 8.94 30.66 7.18
N ARG A 187 8.71 31.15 8.41
CA ARG A 187 9.65 32.02 9.12
C ARG A 187 10.77 31.24 9.81
N GLY A 188 10.61 29.94 10.00
CA GLY A 188 11.52 29.14 10.82
C GLY A 188 11.50 29.59 12.28
N GLU A 189 10.37 30.12 12.78
CA GLU A 189 10.23 30.46 14.19
C GLU A 189 10.31 29.15 15.01
N TYR A 190 11.41 28.99 15.74
CA TYR A 190 11.67 27.84 16.61
C TYR A 190 10.74 27.86 17.84
N GLY A 191 10.78 26.82 18.66
CA GLY A 191 9.89 26.64 19.80
C GLY A 191 10.02 27.72 20.91
N PRO A 192 9.29 27.56 22.04
CA PRO A 192 9.39 28.49 23.15
C PRO A 192 10.86 28.65 23.59
N VAL A 193 11.29 29.91 23.72
CA VAL A 193 12.68 30.27 24.01
C VAL A 193 13.09 29.68 25.36
N TRP A 194 14.35 29.25 25.46
CA TRP A 194 14.93 28.78 26.71
C TRP A 194 15.17 29.94 27.68
N ASP A 195 14.32 30.06 28.71
CA ASP A 195 14.40 31.06 29.80
C ASP A 195 15.60 30.87 30.75
N GLY A 196 16.46 29.87 30.50
CA GLY A 196 17.56 29.47 31.36
C GLY A 196 17.14 28.66 32.60
N PRO A 197 18.11 28.03 33.31
CA PRO A 197 17.84 27.37 34.58
C PRO A 197 17.46 28.36 35.69
N GLY A 198 16.28 28.20 36.27
CA GLY A 198 15.93 28.73 37.61
C GLY A 198 15.26 30.11 37.72
N THR A 199 15.13 30.89 36.64
CA THR A 199 14.63 32.29 36.68
C THR A 199 13.28 32.45 37.40
N LYS A 200 12.31 31.56 37.15
CA LYS A 200 10.96 31.60 37.75
C LYS A 200 10.87 31.08 39.19
N GLY A 201 11.95 30.52 39.73
CA GLY A 201 12.08 30.18 41.15
C GLY A 201 12.55 31.36 41.98
N GLN A 202 13.66 31.98 41.56
CA GLN A 202 14.34 33.02 42.34
C GLN A 202 13.54 34.33 42.47
N GLU A 203 12.64 34.65 41.53
CA GLU A 203 11.72 35.78 41.69
C GLU A 203 10.68 35.52 42.80
N ARG A 204 10.20 34.28 42.94
CA ARG A 204 9.30 33.89 44.04
C ARG A 204 10.03 33.82 45.38
N GLU A 205 11.28 33.34 45.40
CA GLU A 205 12.07 33.32 46.63
C GLU A 205 12.49 34.72 47.09
N LYS A 206 12.83 35.64 46.19
CA LYS A 206 13.07 37.05 46.54
C LYS A 206 11.81 37.76 47.03
N ALA A 207 10.64 37.45 46.47
CA ALA A 207 9.37 37.92 47.03
C ALA A 207 9.16 37.38 48.46
N SER A 208 9.25 36.06 48.67
CA SER A 208 8.99 35.46 49.99
C SER A 208 10.07 35.73 51.05
N ALA A 209 11.31 35.99 50.65
CA ALA A 209 12.39 36.38 51.57
C ALA A 209 12.21 37.82 52.10
N THR A 210 11.48 38.66 51.37
CA THR A 210 11.13 40.03 51.81
C THR A 210 9.99 40.03 52.84
N GLU A 211 9.21 38.94 52.94
CA GLU A 211 8.10 38.77 53.91
C GLU A 211 8.46 37.86 55.10
N LYS A 212 9.74 37.48 55.27
CA LYS A 212 10.22 36.61 56.35
C LYS A 212 11.47 37.13 57.06
N GLN A 213 11.48 38.42 57.37
CA GLN A 213 12.54 39.04 58.17
C GLN A 213 12.04 39.85 59.39
N GLU A 214 10.82 39.55 59.86
CA GLU A 214 10.32 39.98 61.18
C GLU A 214 9.77 38.75 61.93
N GLY A 215 10.25 38.53 63.17
CA GLY A 215 9.92 37.36 64.01
C GLY A 215 10.82 36.13 63.73
N GLU A 216 11.42 35.46 64.73
CA GLU A 216 11.47 35.70 66.18
C GLU A 216 12.87 35.35 66.75
N ASN A 217 13.25 35.96 67.87
CA ASN A 217 14.44 35.56 68.64
C ASN A 217 14.09 34.40 69.59
N GLY A 218 15.02 33.46 69.80
CA GLY A 218 14.82 32.33 70.72
C GLY A 218 16.09 31.54 71.06
N GLU A 219 16.79 31.95 72.11
CA GLU A 219 17.77 31.14 72.85
C GLU A 219 17.02 30.07 73.69
N GLY A 220 17.58 28.94 74.15
CA GLY A 220 18.94 28.38 74.12
C GLY A 220 19.04 27.19 75.11
N GLU A 221 20.26 26.65 75.33
CA GLU A 221 20.61 25.62 76.35
C GLU A 221 20.10 24.16 76.10
N LYS A 222 20.76 23.06 76.52
CA LYS A 222 22.07 22.84 77.20
C LYS A 222 22.62 21.40 76.97
N ASP A 223 23.72 21.08 77.67
CA ASP A 223 24.38 19.75 77.85
C ASP A 223 25.15 19.16 76.64
N LYS A 224 26.33 18.54 76.81
CA LYS A 224 27.25 18.50 77.97
C LYS A 224 28.69 18.10 77.58
N ASP A 225 29.64 18.46 78.45
CA ASP A 225 30.99 17.93 78.71
C ASP A 225 31.68 17.01 77.67
N LYS A 226 32.89 17.43 77.24
CA LYS A 226 33.93 16.54 76.71
C LYS A 226 35.28 16.99 77.26
N MET A 227 36.03 16.07 77.89
CA MET A 227 37.41 16.32 78.35
C MET A 227 38.41 16.12 77.20
N ASP A 228 39.56 16.76 77.31
CA ASP A 228 40.67 16.69 76.35
C ASP A 228 41.34 15.30 76.27
N VAL A 229 41.94 15.02 75.10
CA VAL A 229 43.37 14.72 74.91
C VAL A 229 43.60 14.58 73.39
N ASP A 230 44.69 15.17 72.89
CA ASP A 230 45.38 15.03 71.58
C ASP A 230 44.50 14.72 70.34
N VAL A 231 44.18 15.64 69.42
CA VAL A 231 45.03 16.63 68.70
C VAL A 231 46.18 15.96 67.93
N GLU A 232 45.94 15.59 66.66
CA GLU A 232 46.17 16.51 65.51
C GLU A 232 45.75 15.88 64.15
N ASP A 233 45.80 14.54 64.06
CA ASP A 233 45.86 13.77 62.79
C ASP A 233 44.51 13.49 62.06
N GLU A 234 43.37 13.85 62.64
CA GLU A 234 42.04 13.67 62.02
C GLU A 234 41.53 14.93 61.30
N LYS A 235 41.83 16.13 61.80
CA LYS A 235 41.40 17.40 61.16
C LYS A 235 41.92 17.53 59.73
N ALA A 236 43.15 17.12 59.46
CA ALA A 236 43.73 17.12 58.12
C ALA A 236 42.96 16.21 57.13
N LYS A 237 42.34 15.12 57.63
CA LYS A 237 41.52 14.21 56.81
C LYS A 237 40.11 14.77 56.60
N GLU A 238 39.51 15.38 57.62
CA GLU A 238 38.22 16.06 57.48
C GLU A 238 38.33 17.28 56.54
N GLU A 239 39.36 18.11 56.66
CA GLU A 239 39.58 19.23 55.73
C GLU A 239 39.86 18.76 54.30
N GLN A 240 40.64 17.69 54.10
CA GLN A 240 40.83 17.12 52.75
C GLN A 240 39.53 16.52 52.19
N ALA A 241 38.71 15.86 53.02
CA ALA A 241 37.41 15.34 52.62
C ALA A 241 36.41 16.47 52.29
N ALA A 242 36.38 17.54 53.09
CA ALA A 242 35.54 18.71 52.88
C ALA A 242 35.94 19.45 51.59
N ASN A 243 37.23 19.74 51.39
CA ASN A 243 37.73 20.35 50.16
C ASN A 243 37.46 19.47 48.92
N ALA A 244 37.56 18.15 49.05
CA ALA A 244 37.21 17.22 47.98
C ALA A 244 35.69 17.16 47.70
N ALA A 245 34.85 17.30 48.73
CA ALA A 245 33.39 17.36 48.60
C ALA A 245 32.93 18.68 47.97
N GLU A 246 33.47 19.82 48.40
CA GLU A 246 33.17 21.13 47.81
C GLU A 246 33.66 21.23 46.37
N LYS A 247 34.87 20.72 46.07
CA LYS A 247 35.35 20.59 44.69
C LYS A 247 34.38 19.77 43.83
N ARG A 248 33.89 18.63 44.32
CA ARG A 248 32.89 17.81 43.62
C ARG A 248 31.54 18.51 43.46
N ARG A 249 31.11 19.33 44.45
CA ARG A 249 29.89 20.15 44.32
C ARG A 249 30.05 21.15 43.19
N LYS A 250 31.16 21.88 43.16
CA LYS A 250 31.48 22.83 42.09
C LYS A 250 31.60 22.16 40.72
N GLU A 251 32.26 21.00 40.62
CA GLU A 251 32.35 20.23 39.37
C GLU A 251 30.96 19.79 38.86
N LYS A 252 30.00 19.50 39.75
CA LYS A 252 28.60 19.26 39.38
C LYS A 252 27.85 20.54 38.97
N GLU A 253 28.03 21.65 39.68
CA GLU A 253 27.45 22.95 39.34
C GLU A 253 27.92 23.41 37.95
N ASP A 254 29.23 23.37 37.70
CA ASP A 254 29.85 23.69 36.40
C ASP A 254 29.33 22.75 35.27
N PHE A 255 29.15 21.46 35.56
CA PHE A 255 28.55 20.52 34.60
C PHE A 255 27.06 20.79 34.34
N TYR A 256 26.27 21.09 35.37
CA TYR A 256 24.85 21.44 35.26
C TYR A 256 24.64 22.67 34.37
N TYR A 257 25.42 23.74 34.58
CA TYR A 257 25.36 24.92 33.73
C TYR A 257 25.88 24.66 32.31
N THR A 258 26.88 23.79 32.15
CA THR A 258 27.35 23.34 30.81
C THR A 258 26.26 22.55 30.07
N PHE A 259 25.56 21.64 30.74
CA PHE A 259 24.52 20.80 30.16
C PHE A 259 23.29 21.64 29.77
N TRP A 260 22.71 22.40 30.70
CA TRP A 260 21.54 23.23 30.43
C TRP A 260 21.86 24.46 29.56
N GLY A 261 23.13 24.84 29.45
CA GLY A 261 23.62 25.79 28.45
C GLY A 261 23.43 25.33 27.00
N LEU A 262 23.47 24.01 26.73
CA LEU A 262 23.21 23.46 25.39
C LEU A 262 21.75 23.64 24.94
N GLN A 263 20.80 23.79 25.87
CA GLN A 263 19.40 23.97 25.52
C GLN A 263 19.12 25.33 24.86
N LEU A 264 19.97 26.34 25.07
CA LEU A 264 19.87 27.63 24.40
C LEU A 264 20.05 27.50 22.87
N PRO A 265 21.17 26.98 22.31
CA PRO A 265 21.31 26.76 20.88
C PRO A 265 20.36 25.70 20.31
N PHE A 266 19.88 24.74 21.09
CA PHE A 266 18.78 23.85 20.65
C PHE A 266 17.45 24.63 20.47
N SER A 267 17.13 25.57 21.35
CA SER A 267 15.92 26.40 21.25
C SER A 267 16.02 27.51 20.19
N ARG A 268 17.23 28.03 19.93
CA ARG A 268 17.46 29.17 19.02
C ARG A 268 18.73 29.00 18.16
N PRO A 269 18.72 28.11 17.14
CA PRO A 269 19.84 27.92 16.21
C PRO A 269 20.38 29.19 15.52
N PRO A 270 19.59 30.26 15.25
CA PRO A 270 20.13 31.51 14.69
C PRO A 270 21.23 32.19 15.50
N LEU A 271 21.41 31.85 16.79
CA LEU A 271 22.53 32.33 17.62
C LEU A 271 23.92 31.89 17.08
N PHE A 272 23.99 30.88 16.21
CA PHE A 272 25.26 30.49 15.58
C PHE A 272 25.83 31.54 14.62
N ALA A 273 25.04 32.54 14.20
CA ALA A 273 25.56 33.70 13.48
C ALA A 273 26.40 34.65 14.36
N GLU A 274 26.30 34.55 15.69
CA GLU A 274 27.07 35.37 16.62
C GLU A 274 28.49 34.79 16.81
N PRO A 275 29.57 35.61 16.64
CA PRO A 275 30.94 35.12 16.75
C PRO A 275 31.25 34.49 18.11
N GLY A 276 31.80 33.27 18.09
CA GLY A 276 32.17 32.52 19.29
C GLY A 276 31.12 31.51 19.78
N THR A 277 29.83 31.70 19.48
CA THR A 277 28.75 30.81 19.94
C THR A 277 28.95 29.35 19.50
N PHE A 278 29.41 29.14 18.26
CA PHE A 278 29.72 27.79 17.77
C PHE A 278 30.94 27.15 18.46
N ALA A 279 31.92 27.95 18.91
CA ALA A 279 33.07 27.44 19.65
C ALA A 279 32.66 26.96 21.06
N ALA A 280 31.87 27.76 21.77
CA ALA A 280 31.31 27.39 23.08
C ALA A 280 30.43 26.13 22.98
N PHE A 281 29.61 26.00 21.93
CA PHE A 281 28.83 24.80 21.67
C PHE A 281 29.70 23.55 21.44
N LYS A 282 30.77 23.65 20.64
CA LYS A 282 31.73 22.54 20.44
C LYS A 282 32.37 22.10 21.75
N GLU A 283 32.74 23.04 22.62
CA GLU A 283 33.32 22.74 23.94
C GLU A 283 32.31 22.05 24.86
N ALA A 284 31.10 22.59 24.98
CA ALA A 284 30.04 22.04 25.83
C ALA A 284 29.60 20.63 25.38
N VAL A 285 29.42 20.39 24.07
CA VAL A 285 29.15 19.03 23.55
C VAL A 285 30.31 18.07 23.84
N SER A 286 31.56 18.53 23.76
CA SER A 286 32.75 17.73 24.06
C SER A 286 32.86 17.37 25.55
N LYS A 287 32.31 18.18 26.46
CA LYS A 287 32.20 17.90 27.90
C LYS A 287 31.03 16.96 28.23
N VAL A 288 29.88 17.13 27.58
CA VAL A 288 28.64 16.39 27.90
C VAL A 288 28.59 14.99 27.30
N LEU A 289 29.00 14.82 26.04
CA LEU A 289 28.86 13.53 25.34
C LEU A 289 29.60 12.36 26.03
N PRO A 290 30.80 12.53 26.63
CA PRO A 290 31.44 11.48 27.43
C PRO A 290 30.62 11.03 28.65
N VAL A 291 29.89 11.93 29.32
CA VAL A 291 29.06 11.59 30.49
C VAL A 291 27.82 10.80 30.06
N ILE A 292 27.19 11.18 28.94
CA ILE A 292 26.08 10.42 28.33
C ILE A 292 26.53 9.01 27.90
N LYS A 293 27.75 8.89 27.36
CA LYS A 293 28.39 7.60 27.05
C LYS A 293 28.66 6.77 28.30
N GLU A 294 29.20 7.37 29.37
CA GLU A 294 29.47 6.67 30.63
C GLU A 294 28.17 6.17 31.29
N ALA A 295 27.12 7.00 31.32
CA ALA A 295 25.80 6.62 31.81
C ALA A 295 25.19 5.47 30.98
N THR A 296 25.33 5.52 29.64
CA THR A 296 24.86 4.44 28.74
C THR A 296 25.68 3.16 28.91
N ALA A 297 26.99 3.26 29.16
CA ALA A 297 27.84 2.12 29.47
C ALA A 297 27.52 1.51 30.85
N LYS A 298 27.20 2.35 31.86
CA LYS A 298 26.74 1.92 33.20
C LYS A 298 25.39 1.20 33.13
N ASP A 299 24.39 1.77 32.47
CA ASP A 299 23.09 1.12 32.18
C ASP A 299 23.30 -0.22 31.46
N ARG A 300 24.10 -0.22 30.38
CA ARG A 300 24.45 -1.43 29.64
C ARG A 300 25.22 -2.47 30.47
N ALA A 301 26.00 -2.06 31.48
CA ALA A 301 26.69 -2.97 32.40
C ALA A 301 25.75 -3.54 33.48
N LEU A 302 24.81 -2.74 33.99
CA LEU A 302 23.76 -3.18 34.93
C LEU A 302 22.78 -4.16 34.26
N MET A 303 22.45 -3.92 32.99
CA MET A 303 21.75 -4.87 32.11
C MET A 303 22.66 -6.01 31.62
N GLY A 304 23.98 -5.83 31.73
CA GLY A 304 25.01 -6.55 30.93
C GLY A 304 25.22 -8.01 31.30
N ASN A 305 24.75 -8.44 32.48
CA ASN A 305 24.77 -9.83 32.90
C ASN A 305 23.42 -10.55 32.67
N LYS A 306 22.54 -9.99 31.82
CA LYS A 306 21.24 -10.55 31.40
C LYS A 306 21.07 -10.62 29.88
N SER A 307 22.10 -11.06 29.15
CA SER A 307 21.90 -11.61 27.81
C SER A 307 21.33 -13.03 27.90
N ASN A 308 20.12 -13.24 27.36
CA ASN A 308 19.51 -14.55 27.09
C ASN A 308 19.32 -15.50 28.29
N GLY A 309 18.67 -15.01 29.36
CA GLY A 309 18.20 -15.87 30.44
C GLY A 309 16.99 -15.29 31.19
N ILE A 310 15.82 -15.92 31.04
CA ILE A 310 14.73 -15.78 32.00
C ILE A 310 15.18 -16.49 33.29
N PRO A 311 15.12 -15.87 34.49
CA PRO A 311 15.57 -16.52 35.72
C PRO A 311 14.67 -17.70 36.13
N THR A 312 15.02 -18.92 35.71
CA THR A 312 14.38 -20.16 36.14
C THR A 312 14.92 -20.59 37.52
N GLY A 313 14.37 -20.03 38.58
CA GLY A 313 14.70 -20.41 39.96
C GLY A 313 13.87 -19.63 41.00
N PRO A 314 13.30 -20.29 42.04
CA PRO A 314 12.36 -19.66 42.95
C PRO A 314 13.06 -18.79 44.01
N SER A 315 13.03 -17.47 43.84
CA SER A 315 13.38 -16.53 44.91
C SER A 315 12.17 -16.28 45.83
N GLY A 316 12.32 -16.61 47.11
CA GLY A 316 11.29 -16.40 48.12
C GLY A 316 10.92 -14.93 48.35
N PRO A 317 9.74 -14.64 48.94
CA PRO A 317 9.13 -13.31 48.91
C PRO A 317 9.80 -12.30 49.87
N LEU A 318 10.90 -11.67 49.43
CA LEU A 318 11.48 -10.50 50.09
C LEU A 318 10.60 -9.25 49.88
N LYS A 319 9.46 -9.24 50.56
CA LYS A 319 8.53 -8.10 50.67
C LYS A 319 9.19 -6.91 51.39
N ARG A 320 9.97 -6.10 50.67
CA ARG A 320 10.16 -4.69 51.06
C ARG A 320 8.91 -3.90 50.66
N LYS A 321 8.03 -3.78 51.66
CA LYS A 321 6.77 -3.03 51.71
C LYS A 321 6.87 -1.63 51.05
N ARG A 322 6.61 -1.54 49.74
CA ARG A 322 5.94 -0.33 49.20
C ARG A 322 4.58 -0.25 49.90
N ALA A 323 4.26 0.92 50.46
CA ALA A 323 2.98 1.13 51.12
C ALA A 323 1.84 1.04 50.08
N ALA A 324 0.66 0.57 50.51
CA ALA A 324 -0.52 0.56 49.66
C ALA A 324 -0.96 2.02 49.41
N GLY A 325 -0.85 2.47 48.16
CA GLY A 325 -1.15 3.85 47.76
C GLY A 325 -2.01 3.89 46.50
N VAL A 326 -3.34 3.87 46.71
CA VAL A 326 -4.42 4.22 45.76
C VAL A 326 -4.54 3.36 44.48
N PRO A 327 -5.74 2.89 44.10
CA PRO A 327 -5.96 2.25 42.79
C PRO A 327 -5.74 3.25 41.64
N GLU A 328 -4.97 2.84 40.63
CA GLU A 328 -4.59 3.65 39.45
C GLU A 328 -5.74 3.78 38.42
N SER A 329 -6.98 3.92 38.90
CA SER A 329 -8.21 4.02 38.10
C SER A 329 -9.04 5.28 38.37
N ALA A 330 -8.46 6.26 39.09
CA ALA A 330 -9.10 7.51 39.48
C ALA A 330 -8.39 8.77 38.95
N ALA A 331 -7.23 8.63 38.31
CA ALA A 331 -6.66 9.70 37.50
C ALA A 331 -7.45 9.81 36.19
N LYS A 332 -8.21 10.90 36.01
CA LYS A 332 -8.60 11.33 34.66
C LYS A 332 -7.30 11.56 33.86
N SER A 333 -7.33 11.24 32.56
CA SER A 333 -6.16 11.32 31.68
C SER A 333 -5.75 12.77 31.37
N GLU A 334 -5.21 13.47 32.37
CA GLU A 334 -4.36 14.64 32.15
C GLU A 334 -3.03 14.15 31.59
N TYR A 335 -2.91 14.21 30.26
CA TYR A 335 -1.71 13.83 29.53
C TYR A 335 -0.53 14.71 29.97
N TYR A 336 0.33 14.19 30.84
CA TYR A 336 1.43 14.97 31.43
C TYR A 336 2.53 15.21 30.39
N PHE A 337 2.47 16.37 29.74
CA PHE A 337 3.56 16.88 28.92
C PHE A 337 4.75 17.24 29.82
N ALA A 338 5.64 16.28 30.02
CA ALA A 338 6.89 16.46 30.74
C ALA A 338 7.76 17.53 30.07
N LYS A 339 7.78 18.72 30.67
CA LYS A 339 8.88 19.68 30.48
C LYS A 339 10.07 19.16 31.30
N TYR A 340 11.28 19.39 30.82
CA TYR A 340 12.50 18.97 31.52
C TYR A 340 12.53 19.45 32.98
N LEU A 341 12.96 18.58 33.89
CA LEU A 341 12.95 18.85 35.33
C LEU A 341 14.30 19.47 35.72
N THR A 342 14.47 20.74 35.37
CA THR A 342 15.73 21.51 35.43
C THR A 342 16.32 21.75 36.84
N SER A 343 15.95 20.96 37.84
CA SER A 343 16.56 21.01 39.18
C SER A 343 18.00 20.45 39.16
N PRO A 344 18.97 21.11 39.81
CA PRO A 344 20.33 20.58 39.96
C PRO A 344 20.37 19.16 40.54
N ASP A 345 19.54 18.87 41.54
CA ASP A 345 19.51 17.58 42.24
C ASP A 345 18.90 16.44 41.39
N LEU A 346 18.19 16.77 40.31
CA LEU A 346 17.53 15.79 39.44
C LEU A 346 18.36 15.42 38.21
N LEU A 347 19.34 16.24 37.80
CA LEU A 347 20.09 16.01 36.55
C LEU A 347 20.83 14.66 36.52
N ASP A 348 21.39 14.21 37.64
CA ASP A 348 22.02 12.88 37.74
C ASP A 348 21.01 11.73 37.54
N LEU A 349 19.75 11.94 37.97
CA LEU A 349 18.66 10.96 37.85
C LEU A 349 18.03 11.00 36.45
N GLU A 350 17.89 12.18 35.84
CA GLU A 350 17.50 12.34 34.44
C GLU A 350 18.55 11.70 33.52
N ILE A 351 19.85 11.94 33.73
CA ILE A 351 20.93 11.30 32.95
C ILE A 351 20.96 9.76 33.15
N ALA A 352 20.53 9.26 34.31
CA ALA A 352 20.37 7.82 34.54
C ALA A 352 19.19 7.20 33.76
N ASP A 353 18.15 7.98 33.40
CA ASP A 353 17.06 7.52 32.55
C ASP A 353 17.47 7.44 31.06
N THR A 354 17.19 6.29 30.45
CA THR A 354 17.49 6.05 29.03
C THR A 354 16.54 6.80 28.09
N HIS A 355 15.32 7.18 28.52
CA HIS A 355 14.44 8.00 27.69
C HIS A 355 14.97 9.44 27.56
N PHE A 356 15.36 10.07 28.67
CA PHE A 356 16.05 11.37 28.67
C PHE A 356 17.33 11.36 27.82
N ARG A 357 18.22 10.36 27.99
CA ARG A 357 19.43 10.22 27.14
C ARG A 357 19.09 10.15 25.63
N ARG A 358 17.99 9.47 25.26
CA ARG A 358 17.50 9.42 23.86
C ARG A 358 16.99 10.77 23.37
N GLN A 359 16.23 11.51 24.18
CA GLN A 359 15.76 12.84 23.83
C GLN A 359 16.92 13.81 23.56
N PHE A 360 17.92 13.84 24.45
CA PHE A 360 19.12 14.66 24.29
C PHE A 360 19.90 14.31 23.01
N LEU A 361 20.20 13.02 22.78
CA LEU A 361 20.91 12.57 21.59
C LEU A 361 20.14 12.88 20.29
N PHE A 362 18.80 12.80 20.32
CA PHE A 362 17.96 13.14 19.17
C PHE A 362 17.94 14.65 18.89
N GLN A 363 17.84 15.51 19.92
CA GLN A 363 17.94 16.97 19.76
C GLN A 363 19.32 17.38 19.20
N LEU A 364 20.39 16.73 19.67
CA LEU A 364 21.75 16.92 19.15
C LEU A 364 21.85 16.53 17.66
N LEU A 365 21.29 15.37 17.26
CA LEU A 365 21.28 14.93 15.86
C LEU A 365 20.48 15.87 14.96
N ILE A 366 19.29 16.34 15.39
CA ILE A 366 18.49 17.33 14.65
C ILE A 366 19.31 18.60 14.38
N LEU A 367 19.96 19.16 15.41
CA LEU A 367 20.73 20.39 15.26
C LEU A 367 21.96 20.19 14.38
N LEU A 368 22.70 19.09 14.54
CA LEU A 368 23.88 18.80 13.71
C LEU A 368 23.52 18.59 12.24
N HIS A 369 22.40 17.91 11.95
CA HIS A 369 21.88 17.80 10.57
C HIS A 369 21.45 19.16 9.99
N HIS A 370 20.86 20.04 10.80
CA HIS A 370 20.54 21.41 10.39
C HIS A 370 21.81 22.21 10.08
N LEU A 371 22.85 22.13 10.91
CA LEU A 371 24.13 22.84 10.72
C LEU A 371 24.84 22.46 9.41
N LEU A 372 24.76 21.20 8.96
CA LEU A 372 25.32 20.78 7.67
C LEU A 372 24.74 21.52 6.46
N THR A 373 23.51 22.06 6.57
CA THR A 373 22.88 22.83 5.50
C THR A 373 23.52 24.21 5.26
N PHE A 374 24.33 24.70 6.21
CA PHE A 374 25.05 25.97 6.10
C PHE A 374 26.48 25.84 5.56
N THR A 375 26.86 24.65 5.07
CA THR A 375 28.13 24.44 4.34
C THR A 375 28.16 25.24 3.03
N LYS A 376 29.36 25.62 2.59
CA LYS A 376 29.59 26.45 1.39
C LYS A 376 28.98 25.84 0.11
N THR A 377 28.95 24.51 0.00
CA THR A 377 28.32 23.77 -1.11
C THR A 377 26.79 23.69 -0.99
N ALA A 378 26.24 23.49 0.21
CA ALA A 378 24.79 23.49 0.43
C ALA A 378 24.19 24.88 0.17
N LYS A 379 24.83 25.96 0.65
CA LYS A 379 24.42 27.34 0.35
C LYS A 379 24.38 27.63 -1.17
N ALA A 380 25.37 27.16 -1.93
CA ALA A 380 25.39 27.33 -3.39
C ALA A 380 24.18 26.65 -4.08
N THR A 381 23.67 25.56 -3.52
CA THR A 381 22.46 24.87 -4.00
C THR A 381 21.17 25.69 -3.77
N TRP A 382 21.20 26.66 -2.85
CA TRP A 382 20.06 27.49 -2.45
C TRP A 382 20.21 28.97 -2.87
N ALA A 383 21.04 29.26 -3.87
CA ALA A 383 21.25 30.60 -4.41
C ALA A 383 20.01 31.23 -5.10
N SER A 384 18.90 30.50 -5.20
CA SER A 384 17.60 31.02 -5.65
C SER A 384 16.94 31.83 -4.52
N THR A 385 16.84 33.15 -4.71
CA THR A 385 16.48 34.17 -3.69
C THR A 385 15.02 34.13 -3.17
N ARG A 386 14.34 32.97 -3.22
CA ARG A 386 12.89 32.87 -3.03
C ARG A 386 12.43 32.91 -1.57
N ASN A 387 13.20 32.41 -0.60
CA ASN A 387 12.75 32.27 0.79
C ASN A 387 13.83 32.68 1.82
N ARG A 388 14.09 34.00 1.93
CA ARG A 388 15.18 34.56 2.77
C ARG A 388 15.01 34.30 4.28
N SER A 389 13.81 34.05 4.77
CA SER A 389 13.53 33.76 6.19
C SER A 389 14.11 32.44 6.68
N LEU A 390 14.39 31.48 5.79
CA LEU A 390 14.96 30.17 6.14
C LEU A 390 16.49 30.15 6.08
N GLN A 391 17.14 31.30 5.80
CA GLN A 391 18.59 31.40 5.62
C GLN A 391 19.23 32.17 6.79
N ILE A 392 19.83 31.44 7.73
CA ILE A 392 20.71 32.01 8.77
C ILE A 392 21.99 32.52 8.10
N ASP A 393 22.47 33.71 8.46
CA ASP A 393 23.75 34.25 7.98
C ASP A 393 24.96 33.68 8.75
N PHE A 394 24.99 32.35 8.82
CA PHE A 394 26.06 31.53 9.37
C PHE A 394 26.59 30.64 8.25
N THR A 395 27.91 30.45 8.14
CA THR A 395 28.51 29.59 7.11
C THR A 395 29.50 28.64 7.76
N LEU A 396 29.26 27.33 7.61
CA LEU A 396 30.09 26.30 8.22
C LEU A 396 31.37 26.08 7.39
N ASP A 397 32.52 26.25 8.04
CA ASP A 397 33.83 26.00 7.43
C ASP A 397 34.17 24.50 7.33
N THR A 398 35.15 24.14 6.50
CA THR A 398 35.42 22.73 6.14
C THR A 398 35.84 21.87 7.33
N ALA A 399 36.69 22.39 8.24
CA ALA A 399 37.09 21.70 9.47
C ALA A 399 35.91 21.53 10.45
N ASP A 400 35.04 22.54 10.55
CA ASP A 400 33.86 22.48 11.41
C ASP A 400 32.79 21.55 10.84
N ALA A 401 32.66 21.46 9.52
CA ALA A 401 31.82 20.47 8.85
C ALA A 401 32.31 19.03 9.09
N GLN A 402 33.62 18.80 9.15
CA GLN A 402 34.19 17.50 9.54
C GLN A 402 33.84 17.17 11.00
N TRP A 403 34.06 18.10 11.94
CA TRP A 403 33.67 17.91 13.35
C TRP A 403 32.17 17.61 13.52
N VAL A 404 31.29 18.26 12.75
CA VAL A 404 29.84 17.98 12.76
C VAL A 404 29.55 16.55 12.30
N GLN A 405 30.16 16.08 11.20
CA GLN A 405 29.98 14.71 10.72
C GLN A 405 30.48 13.66 11.73
N GLU A 406 31.68 13.84 12.30
CA GLU A 406 32.21 12.98 13.35
C GLU A 406 31.31 12.95 14.60
N THR A 407 30.66 14.07 14.93
CA THR A 407 29.78 14.17 16.09
C THR A 407 28.42 13.52 15.82
N ILE A 408 27.89 13.60 14.59
CA ILE A 408 26.73 12.82 14.14
C ILE A 408 27.04 11.32 14.22
N THR A 409 28.19 10.87 13.72
CA THR A 409 28.60 9.46 13.80
C THR A 409 28.69 8.98 15.26
N ARG A 410 29.31 9.77 16.14
CA ARG A 410 29.40 9.45 17.58
C ARG A 410 28.02 9.40 18.24
N ALA A 411 27.18 10.43 18.08
CA ALA A 411 25.85 10.48 18.68
C ALA A 411 24.94 9.35 18.19
N THR A 412 25.03 8.98 16.90
CA THR A 412 24.30 7.83 16.32
C THR A 412 24.77 6.51 16.93
N GLU A 413 26.07 6.32 17.14
CA GLU A 413 26.62 5.12 17.77
C GLU A 413 26.22 4.99 19.25
N GLU A 414 26.28 6.07 20.04
CA GLU A 414 25.78 6.05 21.42
C GLU A 414 24.28 5.73 21.46
N LEU A 415 23.48 6.31 20.54
CA LEU A 415 22.05 6.04 20.43
C LEU A 415 21.78 4.57 20.14
N ARG A 416 22.54 3.98 19.21
CA ARG A 416 22.51 2.55 18.85
C ARG A 416 22.82 1.63 20.04
N GLN A 417 23.57 2.10 21.03
CA GLN A 417 23.94 1.36 22.25
C GLN A 417 22.95 1.51 23.41
N THR A 418 21.93 2.37 23.31
CA THR A 418 20.91 2.53 24.37
C THR A 418 19.95 1.34 24.48
N SER A 419 19.63 0.91 25.71
CA SER A 419 18.65 -0.15 25.99
C SER A 419 17.27 0.42 26.35
N PRO A 420 16.13 -0.21 25.95
CA PRO A 420 15.99 -1.37 25.07
C PRO A 420 15.93 -1.00 23.58
N ASN A 421 16.35 -1.91 22.70
CA ASN A 421 16.20 -1.83 21.23
C ASN A 421 16.84 -0.59 20.55
N GLY A 422 18.00 -0.13 21.01
CA GLY A 422 18.71 1.04 20.46
C GLY A 422 19.00 1.01 18.96
N ARG A 423 19.20 -0.18 18.35
CA ARG A 423 19.38 -0.32 16.89
C ARG A 423 18.15 0.16 16.10
N ALA A 424 17.00 -0.45 16.35
CA ALA A 424 15.73 -0.07 15.71
C ALA A 424 15.33 1.39 16.00
N PHE A 425 15.66 1.91 17.19
CA PHE A 425 15.46 3.33 17.51
C PHE A 425 16.37 4.24 16.66
N SER A 426 17.65 3.88 16.50
CA SER A 426 18.61 4.63 15.67
C SER A 426 18.22 4.62 14.18
N GLU A 427 17.77 3.47 13.67
CA GLU A 427 17.26 3.31 12.29
C GLU A 427 16.00 4.16 12.06
N THR A 428 15.08 4.17 13.04
CA THR A 428 13.87 5.02 13.02
C THR A 428 14.25 6.51 13.01
N VAL A 429 15.20 6.93 13.84
CA VAL A 429 15.72 8.31 13.88
C VAL A 429 16.36 8.71 12.55
N GLN A 430 17.13 7.82 11.90
CA GLN A 430 17.72 8.08 10.59
C GLN A 430 16.64 8.35 9.52
N VAL A 431 15.58 7.53 9.48
CA VAL A 431 14.44 7.73 8.56
C VAL A 431 13.69 9.03 8.84
N ILE A 432 13.56 9.44 10.11
CA ILE A 432 12.95 10.74 10.47
C ILE A 432 13.81 11.91 9.98
N LEU A 433 15.14 11.87 10.18
CA LEU A 433 16.06 12.92 9.74
C LEU A 433 16.12 13.04 8.20
N GLU A 434 15.99 11.93 7.48
CA GLU A 434 15.87 11.96 6.02
C GLU A 434 14.54 12.56 5.54
N ARG A 435 13.43 12.27 6.23
CA ARG A 435 12.13 12.91 5.95
C ARG A 435 12.18 14.42 6.21
N GLU A 436 12.77 14.87 7.31
CA GLU A 436 12.91 16.30 7.61
C GLU A 436 13.80 17.03 6.58
N LYS A 437 14.88 16.40 6.10
CA LYS A 437 15.69 16.94 4.98
C LYS A 437 14.85 17.20 3.72
N ASN A 438 13.94 16.29 3.39
CA ASN A 438 13.04 16.45 2.25
C ASN A 438 11.95 17.52 2.52
N TRP A 439 11.46 17.63 3.75
CA TRP A 439 10.52 18.66 4.19
C TRP A 439 11.11 20.07 4.14
N VAL A 440 12.36 20.25 4.60
CA VAL A 440 13.12 21.50 4.49
C VAL A 440 13.37 21.88 3.03
N LYS A 441 13.69 20.91 2.16
CA LYS A 441 13.81 21.15 0.71
C LYS A 441 12.50 21.70 0.13
N TRP A 442 11.37 21.07 0.41
CA TRP A 442 10.06 21.50 -0.08
C TRP A 442 9.65 22.90 0.43
N LYS A 443 9.99 23.24 1.69
CA LYS A 443 9.83 24.61 2.23
C LYS A 443 10.67 25.66 1.49
N ASN A 444 11.91 25.32 1.12
CA ASN A 444 12.78 26.18 0.31
C ASN A 444 12.26 26.34 -1.14
N GLU A 445 11.54 25.35 -1.66
CA GLU A 445 10.86 25.37 -2.96
C GLU A 445 9.51 26.12 -2.94
N LEU A 446 9.25 26.92 -1.89
CA LEU A 446 8.03 27.72 -1.62
C LEU A 446 6.77 26.90 -1.31
N CYS A 447 6.89 25.69 -0.76
CA CYS A 447 5.75 24.84 -0.38
C CYS A 447 4.78 24.61 -1.55
N THR A 448 5.30 24.04 -2.65
CA THR A 448 4.46 23.68 -3.81
C THR A 448 3.29 22.78 -3.39
N PRO A 449 2.05 23.03 -3.85
CA PRO A 449 0.91 22.17 -3.52
C PRO A 449 1.18 20.69 -3.83
N PHE A 450 0.76 19.81 -2.92
CA PHE A 450 0.83 18.35 -3.14
C PHE A 450 -0.20 17.89 -4.18
N ASP A 451 -1.30 18.63 -4.31
CA ASP A 451 -2.33 18.41 -5.33
C ASP A 451 -1.81 18.78 -6.72
N ARG A 452 -2.05 17.90 -7.69
CA ARG A 452 -1.75 18.19 -9.10
C ARG A 452 -2.79 19.17 -9.63
N GLU A 453 -2.35 20.18 -10.39
CA GLU A 453 -3.28 21.12 -11.03
C GLU A 453 -4.33 20.38 -11.90
N PRO A 454 -5.60 20.82 -11.89
CA PRO A 454 -6.61 20.31 -12.81
C PRO A 454 -6.16 20.45 -14.26
N TRP A 455 -6.49 19.46 -15.09
CA TRP A 455 -6.13 19.44 -16.51
C TRP A 455 -6.73 20.64 -17.26
N ARG A 456 -5.91 21.29 -18.10
CA ARG A 456 -6.26 22.47 -18.91
C ARG A 456 -5.66 22.34 -20.29
N GLU A 457 -6.35 22.92 -21.28
CA GLU A 457 -5.87 23.05 -22.65
C GLU A 457 -5.99 24.53 -23.09
N GLU A 458 -5.12 24.97 -24.01
CA GLU A 458 -5.25 26.28 -24.66
C GLU A 458 -6.07 26.11 -25.94
N ILE A 459 -7.29 26.66 -25.95
CA ILE A 459 -8.15 26.68 -27.13
C ILE A 459 -8.31 28.12 -27.61
N GLU A 460 -8.29 28.28 -28.93
CA GLU A 460 -8.48 29.56 -29.60
C GLU A 460 -9.96 29.74 -29.94
N VAL A 461 -10.62 30.67 -29.26
CA VAL A 461 -12.03 31.02 -29.46
C VAL A 461 -12.07 32.48 -29.89
N ASP A 462 -12.75 32.76 -31.00
CA ASP A 462 -12.88 34.10 -31.61
C ASP A 462 -11.53 34.85 -31.80
N GLY A 463 -10.46 34.10 -32.11
CA GLY A 463 -9.11 34.63 -32.32
C GLY A 463 -8.33 34.98 -31.05
N VAL A 464 -8.85 34.62 -29.87
CA VAL A 464 -8.17 34.80 -28.58
C VAL A 464 -7.90 33.45 -27.93
N LYS A 465 -6.64 33.20 -27.57
CA LYS A 465 -6.25 31.98 -26.86
C LYS A 465 -6.68 32.05 -25.40
N ARG A 466 -7.59 31.16 -25.00
CA ARG A 466 -8.10 31.03 -23.64
C ARG A 466 -7.71 29.68 -23.06
N LYS A 467 -7.21 29.68 -21.82
CA LYS A 467 -7.01 28.46 -21.03
C LYS A 467 -8.37 27.99 -20.52
N VAL A 468 -8.80 26.83 -21.00
CA VAL A 468 -10.11 26.24 -20.70
C VAL A 468 -9.94 24.94 -19.92
N GLY A 469 -10.94 24.62 -19.10
CA GLY A 469 -10.97 23.36 -18.35
C GLY A 469 -11.41 22.17 -19.22
N LEU A 470 -11.23 20.95 -18.71
CA LEU A 470 -11.64 19.70 -19.38
C LEU A 470 -13.07 19.73 -19.92
N GLU A 471 -14.01 20.37 -19.23
CA GLU A 471 -15.40 20.48 -19.67
C GLU A 471 -15.61 21.39 -20.89
N GLU A 472 -15.07 22.61 -20.87
CA GLU A 472 -15.14 23.53 -22.01
C GLU A 472 -14.36 22.96 -23.21
N ALA A 473 -13.16 22.42 -22.96
CA ALA A 473 -12.34 21.78 -23.99
C ALA A 473 -13.03 20.61 -24.69
N THR A 474 -13.77 19.79 -23.94
CA THR A 474 -14.52 18.66 -24.49
C THR A 474 -15.92 19.04 -25.00
N GLU A 475 -16.41 20.28 -24.90
CA GLU A 475 -17.81 20.60 -25.25
C GLU A 475 -18.17 20.16 -26.67
N GLY A 476 -17.33 20.46 -27.67
CA GLY A 476 -17.55 20.03 -29.06
C GLY A 476 -17.60 18.51 -29.22
N VAL A 477 -16.81 17.77 -28.46
CA VAL A 477 -16.82 16.29 -28.42
C VAL A 477 -18.08 15.77 -27.73
N ARG A 478 -18.44 16.34 -26.57
CA ARG A 478 -19.63 15.98 -25.80
C ARG A 478 -20.92 16.28 -26.57
N LYS A 479 -20.96 17.37 -27.35
CA LYS A 479 -22.06 17.72 -28.26
C LYS A 479 -22.20 16.71 -29.41
N LYS A 480 -21.08 16.17 -29.90
CA LYS A 480 -21.00 15.09 -30.91
C LYS A 480 -21.24 13.68 -30.35
N MET A 481 -21.12 13.49 -29.03
CA MET A 481 -21.57 12.29 -28.30
C MET A 481 -23.04 12.37 -27.85
N ARG A 482 -23.66 13.56 -27.90
CA ARG A 482 -25.09 13.80 -27.63
C ARG A 482 -25.99 13.69 -28.85
N THR A 483 -25.42 13.64 -30.06
CA THR A 483 -26.16 13.19 -31.24
C THR A 483 -26.20 11.68 -31.24
N ASP A 484 -27.40 11.09 -31.28
CA ASP A 484 -27.56 9.64 -31.34
C ASP A 484 -26.76 9.04 -32.51
N PRO A 485 -26.04 7.92 -32.31
CA PRO A 485 -25.30 7.26 -33.38
C PRO A 485 -26.26 6.69 -34.43
N GLU A 486 -25.78 6.54 -35.67
CA GLU A 486 -26.57 5.87 -36.71
C GLU A 486 -27.02 4.46 -36.25
N PRO A 487 -28.25 4.03 -36.58
CA PRO A 487 -28.79 2.75 -36.13
C PRO A 487 -27.83 1.60 -36.43
N TRP A 488 -27.36 0.93 -35.37
CA TRP A 488 -26.30 -0.06 -35.49
C TRP A 488 -26.70 -1.21 -36.43
N PRO A 489 -25.99 -1.43 -37.55
CA PRO A 489 -26.47 -2.27 -38.67
C PRO A 489 -26.45 -3.78 -38.37
N HIS A 490 -26.00 -4.17 -37.18
CA HIS A 490 -25.80 -5.56 -36.79
C HIS A 490 -26.56 -5.83 -35.50
N ARG A 491 -27.81 -6.32 -35.62
CA ARG A 491 -28.79 -6.47 -34.54
C ARG A 491 -28.27 -7.18 -33.29
N TYR A 492 -27.28 -8.07 -33.44
CA TYR A 492 -26.65 -8.84 -32.36
C TYR A 492 -25.21 -8.35 -32.06
N GLY A 493 -24.98 -7.04 -32.11
CA GLY A 493 -23.77 -6.37 -31.64
C GLY A 493 -22.57 -6.42 -32.59
N SER A 494 -22.46 -7.41 -33.48
CA SER A 494 -21.42 -7.45 -34.52
C SER A 494 -21.90 -8.18 -35.78
N ALA A 495 -21.23 -7.94 -36.92
CA ALA A 495 -21.57 -8.61 -38.18
C ALA A 495 -21.56 -10.14 -38.05
N PRO A 496 -20.52 -10.80 -37.49
CA PRO A 496 -20.51 -12.26 -37.37
C PRO A 496 -21.59 -12.79 -36.43
N LEU A 497 -21.87 -12.11 -35.30
CA LEU A 497 -22.96 -12.53 -34.40
C LEU A 497 -24.34 -12.39 -35.05
N THR A 498 -24.54 -11.36 -35.87
CA THR A 498 -25.81 -11.15 -36.58
C THR A 498 -25.97 -12.18 -37.70
N GLU A 499 -24.91 -12.42 -38.48
CA GLU A 499 -24.85 -13.46 -39.51
C GLU A 499 -25.12 -14.86 -38.91
N ILE A 500 -24.49 -15.22 -37.78
CA ILE A 500 -24.72 -16.49 -37.07
C ILE A 500 -26.17 -16.60 -36.53
N TRP A 501 -26.79 -15.50 -36.08
CA TRP A 501 -28.17 -15.52 -35.59
C TRP A 501 -29.22 -15.51 -36.73
N GLU A 502 -28.82 -15.09 -37.93
CA GLU A 502 -29.58 -15.15 -39.17
C GLU A 502 -29.39 -16.49 -39.91
N MET A 503 -28.29 -17.22 -39.65
CA MET A 503 -28.11 -18.63 -40.09
C MET A 503 -29.13 -19.61 -39.49
N GLY A 504 -29.95 -19.18 -38.53
CA GLY A 504 -31.30 -19.71 -38.36
C GLY A 504 -31.53 -20.79 -37.31
N TYR A 505 -30.48 -21.32 -36.67
CA TYR A 505 -30.56 -22.37 -35.63
C TYR A 505 -31.54 -22.00 -34.50
N ARG A 506 -32.74 -22.58 -34.51
CA ARG A 506 -33.83 -22.28 -33.57
C ARG A 506 -34.68 -23.49 -33.19
N ASP A 507 -34.72 -24.53 -34.03
CA ASP A 507 -35.57 -25.70 -33.83
C ASP A 507 -34.75 -27.00 -33.70
N LEU A 508 -35.33 -28.00 -33.03
CA LEU A 508 -34.67 -29.29 -32.79
C LEU A 508 -34.31 -30.07 -34.08
N TRP A 509 -34.88 -29.66 -35.22
CA TRP A 509 -34.57 -30.21 -36.55
C TRP A 509 -33.23 -29.72 -37.09
N ASP A 510 -32.76 -28.53 -36.72
CA ASP A 510 -31.49 -27.98 -37.19
C ASP A 510 -30.27 -28.79 -36.70
N LEU A 511 -30.47 -29.62 -35.66
CA LEU A 511 -29.49 -30.57 -35.13
C LEU A 511 -29.43 -31.89 -35.90
N GLN A 512 -30.39 -32.20 -36.79
CA GLN A 512 -30.39 -33.44 -37.57
C GLN A 512 -29.39 -33.44 -38.74
N GLN A 513 -29.01 -32.25 -39.22
CA GLN A 513 -27.83 -32.07 -40.07
C GLN A 513 -26.85 -31.12 -39.37
N PRO A 514 -26.05 -31.63 -38.40
CA PRO A 514 -25.08 -30.80 -37.70
C PRO A 514 -24.12 -30.18 -38.73
N PHE A 515 -23.86 -28.88 -38.58
CA PHE A 515 -22.95 -28.15 -39.46
C PHE A 515 -21.58 -28.82 -39.46
N GLN A 516 -21.27 -29.55 -40.52
CA GLN A 516 -19.94 -30.09 -40.74
C GLN A 516 -19.05 -28.94 -41.24
N PRO A 517 -18.05 -28.48 -40.46
CA PRO A 517 -17.02 -27.61 -41.03
C PRO A 517 -16.31 -28.43 -42.11
N GLY A 518 -16.45 -28.01 -43.37
CA GLY A 518 -15.90 -28.71 -44.52
C GLY A 518 -14.38 -28.92 -44.42
N GLU A 519 -13.81 -29.84 -45.19
CA GLU A 519 -12.43 -30.26 -44.97
C GLU A 519 -11.41 -29.13 -45.22
N VAL A 520 -10.18 -29.28 -44.71
CA VAL A 520 -9.08 -28.31 -44.98
C VAL A 520 -8.93 -28.08 -46.50
N LYS A 521 -9.18 -29.14 -47.28
CA LYS A 521 -9.30 -29.18 -48.74
C LYS A 521 -10.29 -28.16 -49.33
N ASP A 522 -11.46 -27.99 -48.72
CA ASP A 522 -12.49 -27.04 -49.19
C ASP A 522 -12.11 -25.59 -48.89
N PHE A 523 -11.46 -25.34 -47.75
CA PHE A 523 -10.90 -24.03 -47.46
C PHE A 523 -9.71 -23.69 -48.38
N VAL A 524 -8.81 -24.62 -48.65
CA VAL A 524 -7.73 -24.45 -49.66
C VAL A 524 -8.30 -24.19 -51.05
N LYS A 525 -9.41 -24.83 -51.43
CA LYS A 525 -10.14 -24.56 -52.67
C LYS A 525 -10.70 -23.13 -52.73
N LYS A 526 -11.26 -22.61 -51.64
CA LYS A 526 -11.71 -21.20 -51.53
C LYS A 526 -10.54 -20.22 -51.59
N ILE A 527 -9.42 -20.50 -50.91
CA ILE A 527 -8.20 -19.67 -50.94
C ILE A 527 -7.69 -19.52 -52.38
N LYS A 528 -7.62 -20.63 -53.14
CA LYS A 528 -7.22 -20.62 -54.56
C LYS A 528 -8.20 -19.84 -55.46
N GLN A 529 -9.49 -19.76 -55.11
CA GLN A 529 -10.48 -18.94 -55.81
C GLN A 529 -10.30 -17.43 -55.53
N GLU A 530 -9.98 -17.05 -54.30
CA GLU A 530 -9.64 -15.64 -53.98
C GLU A 530 -8.32 -15.22 -54.62
N ASP A 531 -7.29 -16.08 -54.66
CA ASP A 531 -6.05 -15.78 -55.39
C ASP A 531 -6.29 -15.51 -56.89
N ALA A 532 -7.15 -16.30 -57.53
CA ALA A 532 -7.54 -16.06 -58.93
C ALA A 532 -8.31 -14.73 -59.11
N ARG A 533 -9.12 -14.31 -58.12
CA ARG A 533 -9.80 -13.00 -58.11
C ARG A 533 -8.80 -11.85 -57.93
N ILE A 534 -7.84 -11.99 -57.02
CA ILE A 534 -6.75 -11.04 -56.77
C ILE A 534 -5.90 -10.86 -58.03
N GLU A 535 -5.50 -11.95 -58.70
CA GLU A 535 -4.77 -11.88 -59.98
C GLU A 535 -5.57 -11.17 -61.07
N MET A 536 -6.85 -11.51 -61.26
CA MET A 536 -7.68 -10.86 -62.28
C MET A 536 -7.85 -9.36 -61.98
N ARG A 537 -7.99 -8.96 -60.71
CA ARG A 537 -8.07 -7.55 -60.33
C ARG A 537 -6.73 -6.82 -60.58
N LYS A 538 -5.60 -7.42 -60.22
CA LYS A 538 -4.26 -6.87 -60.54
C LYS A 538 -4.05 -6.71 -62.05
N LYS A 539 -4.46 -7.69 -62.86
CA LYS A 539 -4.42 -7.66 -64.34
C LYS A 539 -5.41 -6.67 -64.98
N GLN A 540 -6.46 -6.25 -64.27
CA GLN A 540 -7.32 -5.12 -64.68
C GLN A 540 -6.67 -3.78 -64.37
N LEU A 541 -6.10 -3.62 -63.17
CA LEU A 541 -5.47 -2.38 -62.72
C LEU A 541 -4.23 -2.01 -63.55
N THR A 542 -3.40 -2.97 -63.98
CA THR A 542 -2.28 -2.69 -64.90
C THR A 542 -2.77 -2.17 -66.25
N LYS A 543 -3.76 -2.83 -66.86
CA LYS A 543 -4.39 -2.36 -68.12
C LYS A 543 -5.06 -0.99 -68.00
N GLN A 544 -5.52 -0.63 -66.81
CA GLN A 544 -6.05 0.70 -66.51
C GLN A 544 -4.91 1.74 -66.39
N ALA A 545 -3.78 1.39 -65.75
CA ALA A 545 -2.58 2.22 -65.68
C ALA A 545 -2.00 2.50 -67.08
N GLU A 546 -1.86 1.48 -67.92
CA GLU A 546 -1.40 1.56 -69.31
C GLU A 546 -2.24 2.54 -70.13
N ARG A 547 -3.58 2.47 -70.01
CA ARG A 547 -4.51 3.40 -70.67
C ARG A 547 -4.35 4.84 -70.18
N ILE A 548 -4.14 5.06 -68.88
CA ILE A 548 -3.92 6.39 -68.29
C ILE A 548 -2.56 6.97 -68.74
N ALA A 549 -1.52 6.14 -68.83
CA ALA A 549 -0.22 6.55 -69.34
C ALA A 549 -0.29 6.96 -70.82
N ALA A 550 -0.96 6.16 -71.66
CA ALA A 550 -1.18 6.48 -73.07
C ALA A 550 -1.99 7.77 -73.27
N ALA A 551 -3.01 8.01 -72.44
CA ALA A 551 -3.78 9.25 -72.46
C ALA A 551 -2.91 10.48 -72.08
N ARG A 552 -2.07 10.36 -71.05
CA ARG A 552 -1.12 11.43 -70.65
C ARG A 552 -0.08 11.73 -71.74
N ALA A 553 0.49 10.72 -72.38
CA ALA A 553 1.43 10.92 -73.49
C ALA A 553 0.77 11.69 -74.65
N LYS A 554 -0.49 11.36 -74.97
CA LYS A 554 -1.27 12.06 -76.00
C LYS A 554 -1.64 13.50 -75.63
N ALA A 555 -1.82 13.79 -74.34
CA ALA A 555 -2.08 15.15 -73.84
C ALA A 555 -0.81 16.02 -73.79
N ALA A 556 0.36 15.44 -73.55
CA ALA A 556 1.64 16.17 -73.55
C ALA A 556 1.96 16.76 -74.94
N ALA A 557 1.79 15.98 -76.00
CA ALA A 557 2.06 16.36 -77.39
C ALA A 557 1.21 17.53 -77.94
N VAL A 558 0.23 18.03 -77.18
CA VAL A 558 -0.64 19.16 -77.55
C VAL A 558 -0.14 20.48 -76.92
N LYS A 559 0.87 20.45 -76.04
CA LYS A 559 1.20 21.58 -75.15
C LYS A 559 2.41 22.43 -75.56
N ASP A 560 3.20 22.02 -76.55
CA ASP A 560 4.41 22.72 -77.01
C ASP A 560 4.14 23.85 -78.03
N GLY A 561 3.01 24.57 -77.88
CA GLY A 561 2.49 25.52 -78.87
C GLY A 561 2.20 26.94 -78.35
N ALA A 562 3.12 27.87 -78.62
CA ALA A 562 2.98 29.34 -78.50
C ALA A 562 2.86 29.95 -77.07
N ALA A 563 3.01 31.29 -76.99
CA ALA A 563 3.23 32.06 -75.76
C ALA A 563 2.80 33.54 -75.89
N ALA A 564 3.09 34.34 -74.84
CA ALA A 564 2.93 35.80 -74.67
C ALA A 564 1.57 36.32 -74.08
N PRO A 565 1.54 37.51 -73.41
CA PRO A 565 0.61 37.77 -72.30
C PRO A 565 -0.26 39.06 -72.37
N GLY A 566 -1.20 39.23 -71.44
CA GLY A 566 -1.90 40.50 -71.18
C GLY A 566 -2.83 40.50 -69.94
N THR A 567 -2.84 41.61 -69.20
CA THR A 567 -3.67 41.97 -68.03
C THR A 567 -4.53 43.22 -68.35
N PRO A 568 -5.46 43.76 -67.50
CA PRO A 568 -6.00 43.31 -66.19
C PRO A 568 -7.56 43.49 -66.00
N ALA A 569 -8.02 43.26 -64.75
CA ALA A 569 -9.03 44.07 -64.00
C ALA A 569 -10.56 43.76 -64.01
N ALA A 570 -11.21 44.36 -62.99
CA ALA A 570 -12.64 44.61 -62.77
C ALA A 570 -13.55 43.52 -62.13
N SER A 571 -13.95 43.81 -60.89
CA SER A 571 -14.95 43.20 -60.00
C SER A 571 -16.42 43.32 -60.45
N SER A 572 -17.31 42.40 -60.00
CA SER A 572 -18.49 42.75 -59.14
C SER A 572 -19.43 41.58 -58.74
N VAL A 573 -19.79 41.54 -57.45
CA VAL A 573 -21.15 41.43 -56.84
C VAL A 573 -22.15 40.31 -57.27
N VAL A 574 -22.20 39.24 -56.44
CA VAL A 574 -23.37 38.56 -55.77
C VAL A 574 -24.78 39.12 -56.11
N PRO A 575 -25.85 38.31 -56.43
CA PRO A 575 -26.46 37.40 -55.44
C PRO A 575 -27.28 36.16 -55.88
N ASN A 576 -27.61 35.33 -54.87
CA ASN A 576 -28.77 34.42 -54.66
C ASN A 576 -29.59 33.94 -55.89
N SER A 577 -29.96 32.65 -55.99
CA SER A 577 -30.89 32.06 -55.01
C SER A 577 -31.19 30.56 -55.21
N ALA A 578 -31.68 29.92 -54.14
CA ALA A 578 -32.71 28.87 -54.06
C ALA A 578 -32.68 27.58 -54.92
N SER A 579 -32.69 26.46 -54.18
CA SER A 579 -33.65 25.32 -54.28
C SER A 579 -33.34 24.02 -55.06
N ALA A 580 -33.78 22.94 -54.42
CA ALA A 580 -34.40 21.71 -54.96
C ALA A 580 -33.61 20.69 -55.84
N THR A 581 -33.05 19.69 -55.15
CA THR A 581 -33.39 18.24 -55.30
C THR A 581 -33.05 17.46 -56.59
N THR A 582 -32.76 16.16 -56.39
CA THR A 582 -32.85 15.02 -57.35
C THR A 582 -31.75 14.80 -58.41
N VAL A 583 -30.78 13.94 -58.04
CA VAL A 583 -30.43 12.67 -58.71
C VAL A 583 -29.74 12.70 -60.11
N THR A 584 -29.04 11.59 -60.40
CA THR A 584 -28.49 11.12 -61.70
C THR A 584 -27.18 11.70 -62.28
N THR A 585 -26.14 10.88 -62.14
CA THR A 585 -25.15 10.47 -63.18
C THR A 585 -23.96 11.35 -63.62
N SER A 586 -22.95 10.63 -64.13
CA SER A 586 -21.88 11.03 -65.05
C SER A 586 -20.81 12.05 -64.63
N ALA A 587 -19.75 11.51 -64.00
CA ALA A 587 -18.41 11.35 -64.60
C ALA A 587 -17.50 12.57 -64.95
N SER A 588 -16.23 12.22 -65.23
CA SER A 588 -15.16 12.99 -65.87
C SER A 588 -14.49 14.18 -65.15
N GLN A 589 -13.29 13.86 -64.65
CA GLN A 589 -12.00 14.50 -64.99
C GLN A 589 -11.54 15.81 -64.33
N ASP A 590 -10.25 15.76 -63.94
CA ASP A 590 -9.18 16.75 -64.11
C ASP A 590 -9.35 18.20 -63.56
N SER A 591 -8.39 18.79 -62.84
CA SER A 591 -7.07 18.33 -62.38
C SER A 591 -6.37 19.42 -61.51
N LEU A 592 -5.14 19.13 -61.05
CA LEU A 592 -4.06 20.08 -60.72
C LEU A 592 -4.23 21.10 -59.57
N SER A 593 -3.66 20.69 -58.42
CA SER A 593 -2.90 21.52 -57.47
C SER A 593 -1.54 21.97 -58.05
N PRO A 594 -0.63 22.69 -57.34
CA PRO A 594 -0.70 23.47 -56.08
C PRO A 594 -0.19 24.95 -56.30
N PRO A 595 0.27 25.71 -55.28
CA PRO A 595 1.68 25.61 -54.85
C PRO A 595 1.91 25.68 -53.30
N LYS A 596 3.19 25.68 -52.90
CA LYS A 596 3.69 25.46 -51.52
C LYS A 596 3.81 26.74 -50.66
N PRO A 597 3.88 26.61 -49.32
CA PRO A 597 4.11 27.73 -48.40
C PRO A 597 5.58 28.18 -48.39
N ASN A 598 5.81 29.36 -47.81
CA ASN A 598 7.14 29.81 -47.36
C ASN A 598 7.33 29.44 -45.86
N PRO A 599 8.53 29.03 -45.40
CA PRO A 599 8.68 28.40 -44.09
C PRO A 599 8.94 29.38 -42.95
N SER A 600 8.26 29.18 -41.81
CA SER A 600 8.65 29.76 -40.53
C SER A 600 8.43 28.78 -39.36
N LEU A 601 9.45 28.66 -38.51
CA LEU A 601 9.40 28.26 -37.10
C LEU A 601 8.54 27.03 -36.70
N SER A 602 9.19 25.87 -36.56
CA SER A 602 9.29 25.19 -35.25
C SER A 602 10.06 23.87 -35.33
N ALA A 603 10.75 23.52 -34.25
CA ALA A 603 11.28 22.18 -33.98
C ALA A 603 10.76 21.72 -32.60
N PRO A 604 10.10 20.56 -32.49
CA PRO A 604 9.66 20.01 -31.21
C PRO A 604 10.72 19.07 -30.61
N VAL A 605 11.13 19.32 -29.36
CA VAL A 605 12.18 18.61 -28.60
C VAL A 605 11.90 18.84 -27.09
N PRO A 606 12.26 17.98 -26.10
CA PRO A 606 12.84 16.61 -26.15
C PRO A 606 11.99 15.52 -25.43
N LEU A 607 12.45 14.27 -25.53
CA LEU A 607 12.28 13.25 -24.48
C LEU A 607 13.47 13.28 -23.49
N HIS A 608 13.24 12.92 -22.23
CA HIS A 608 14.17 13.16 -21.10
C HIS A 608 15.44 12.28 -21.07
N PRO A 609 16.65 12.84 -20.85
CA PRO A 609 17.90 12.09 -20.66
C PRO A 609 18.49 12.13 -19.23
N SER A 610 19.26 11.10 -18.88
CA SER A 610 20.23 11.03 -17.76
C SER A 610 21.26 9.95 -18.13
N LEU A 611 22.58 10.07 -17.96
CA LEU A 611 23.42 10.80 -16.99
C LEU A 611 24.57 11.61 -17.67
N PRO A 612 25.37 12.43 -16.94
CA PRO A 612 26.24 13.46 -17.54
C PRO A 612 27.66 13.00 -17.99
N ALA A 613 28.35 13.85 -18.73
CA ALA A 613 29.62 13.59 -19.40
C ALA A 613 30.89 14.11 -18.68
N LYS A 614 32.07 13.67 -19.13
CA LYS A 614 33.38 14.30 -18.90
C LYS A 614 33.89 14.96 -20.20
N PRO A 615 34.53 16.15 -20.15
CA PRO A 615 35.14 16.80 -21.31
C PRO A 615 36.64 16.47 -21.47
N GLY A 616 37.18 16.53 -22.70
CA GLY A 616 38.63 16.56 -22.93
C GLY A 616 39.11 16.09 -24.32
N SER A 617 39.66 17.01 -25.12
CA SER A 617 40.68 16.83 -26.18
C SER A 617 40.68 15.60 -27.11
N THR A 618 40.36 15.86 -28.38
CA THR A 618 41.12 15.38 -29.57
C THR A 618 42.41 16.25 -29.72
N PRO A 619 43.39 16.03 -30.66
CA PRO A 619 43.32 15.28 -31.93
C PRO A 619 44.60 14.50 -32.37
N VAL A 620 44.66 14.13 -33.68
CA VAL A 620 45.80 13.66 -34.51
C VAL A 620 46.28 12.18 -34.31
N PRO A 621 47.07 11.54 -35.22
CA PRO A 621 46.54 10.41 -36.01
C PRO A 621 47.48 9.16 -36.12
N GLU A 622 47.46 8.48 -37.30
CA GLU A 622 48.46 7.55 -37.88
C GLU A 622 48.47 6.04 -37.51
N SER A 623 47.75 5.29 -38.34
CA SER A 623 48.21 4.17 -39.19
C SER A 623 48.97 2.92 -38.65
N ALA A 624 48.50 1.78 -39.22
CA ALA A 624 49.27 0.66 -39.78
C ALA A 624 49.54 -0.63 -38.96
N ALA A 625 49.34 -1.76 -39.66
CA ALA A 625 49.74 -3.15 -39.36
C ALA A 625 49.11 -3.83 -38.10
N ALA A 626 48.74 -5.12 -38.09
CA ALA A 626 48.95 -6.19 -39.08
C ALA A 626 47.81 -7.23 -39.11
N SER A 627 47.58 -7.84 -40.28
CA SER A 627 46.88 -9.13 -40.45
C SER A 627 47.89 -10.30 -40.31
N PRO A 628 47.50 -11.61 -40.23
CA PRO A 628 47.10 -12.34 -41.45
C PRO A 628 46.18 -13.61 -41.32
N ALA A 629 45.47 -13.92 -42.42
CA ALA A 629 45.08 -15.26 -42.94
C ALA A 629 44.25 -16.25 -42.06
N ARG A 630 43.38 -17.13 -42.59
CA ARG A 630 43.24 -17.76 -43.93
C ARG A 630 41.74 -17.77 -44.39
N VAL A 631 41.30 -17.84 -45.66
CA VAL A 631 41.78 -18.45 -46.94
C VAL A 631 41.53 -19.99 -46.99
N SER A 632 41.06 -20.67 -48.05
CA SER A 632 40.58 -20.36 -49.44
C SER A 632 39.33 -21.25 -49.75
N THR A 633 38.73 -21.44 -50.95
CA THR A 633 38.98 -21.09 -52.38
C THR A 633 37.63 -21.10 -53.14
N PRO A 634 37.50 -20.47 -54.33
CA PRO A 634 37.42 -21.30 -55.56
C PRO A 634 38.30 -20.77 -56.74
N ASN A 635 38.48 -21.58 -57.78
CA ASN A 635 39.30 -21.38 -59.00
C ASN A 635 38.88 -22.44 -60.06
N PRO A 636 39.33 -22.51 -61.35
CA PRO A 636 40.29 -21.70 -62.17
C PRO A 636 39.60 -20.88 -63.32
N LEU A 637 40.15 -19.84 -63.97
CA LEU A 637 41.33 -19.68 -64.90
C LEU A 637 41.18 -20.39 -66.28
N PRO A 638 41.77 -19.91 -67.42
CA PRO A 638 43.01 -19.09 -67.56
C PRO A 638 42.89 -17.85 -68.54
N PRO A 639 43.87 -17.42 -69.43
CA PRO A 639 44.37 -16.02 -69.53
C PRO A 639 44.07 -15.34 -70.93
N ALA A 640 44.70 -14.28 -71.48
CA ALA A 640 46.02 -13.61 -71.29
C ALA A 640 46.09 -12.11 -71.73
N ALA A 641 47.03 -11.71 -72.62
CA ALA A 641 47.51 -10.34 -72.94
C ALA A 641 48.09 -10.29 -74.41
N PRO A 642 48.70 -9.20 -74.99
CA PRO A 642 49.20 -7.93 -74.39
C PRO A 642 49.16 -6.61 -75.23
N SER A 643 49.68 -5.53 -74.62
CA SER A 643 50.42 -4.36 -75.19
C SER A 643 49.71 -3.09 -75.75
N THR A 644 50.39 -1.95 -75.51
CA THR A 644 50.11 -0.51 -75.73
C THR A 644 50.83 0.04 -77.01
N PRO A 645 50.73 1.33 -77.48
CA PRO A 645 50.43 2.61 -76.76
C PRO A 645 49.70 3.73 -77.57
N THR A 646 49.92 5.01 -77.18
CA THR A 646 49.60 6.30 -77.87
C THR A 646 48.18 6.88 -77.60
N PRO A 647 47.88 8.20 -77.84
CA PRO A 647 47.66 9.13 -76.72
C PRO A 647 46.26 9.82 -76.67
N ALA A 648 46.03 10.58 -75.59
CA ALA A 648 44.79 11.35 -75.35
C ALA A 648 44.60 12.56 -76.30
N PRO A 649 43.36 13.04 -76.53
CA PRO A 649 42.75 13.99 -75.58
C PRO A 649 41.20 13.92 -75.41
N ALA A 650 40.71 14.70 -74.43
CA ALA A 650 39.34 15.22 -74.25
C ALA A 650 38.17 14.28 -73.86
N THR A 651 37.32 14.77 -72.95
CA THR A 651 36.09 14.15 -72.41
C THR A 651 34.83 14.56 -73.18
N PRO A 652 33.81 13.67 -73.27
CA PRO A 652 32.46 14.13 -72.91
C PRO A 652 31.56 13.10 -72.19
N VAL A 653 30.76 13.63 -71.25
CA VAL A 653 29.34 13.36 -70.86
C VAL A 653 28.73 11.94 -71.05
N PRO A 654 28.06 11.36 -70.02
CA PRO A 654 27.43 10.03 -70.08
C PRO A 654 26.05 9.95 -70.77
N ALA A 655 25.64 8.72 -71.08
CA ALA A 655 24.36 8.32 -71.70
C ALA A 655 23.38 7.71 -70.65
N PRO A 656 22.10 7.35 -70.97
CA PRO A 656 20.98 7.54 -70.05
C PRO A 656 20.57 6.33 -69.19
N ALA A 657 19.68 6.58 -68.22
CA ALA A 657 19.08 5.59 -67.33
C ALA A 657 17.62 5.24 -67.70
N ASP A 658 17.18 4.03 -67.33
CA ASP A 658 15.83 3.50 -67.57
C ASP A 658 14.72 4.20 -66.74
N PRO A 659 13.46 4.20 -67.23
CA PRO A 659 12.36 4.96 -66.61
C PRO A 659 11.76 4.30 -65.36
N THR A 660 11.42 5.12 -64.36
CA THR A 660 10.81 4.69 -63.09
C THR A 660 9.36 4.22 -63.25
N PRO A 661 8.93 3.13 -62.55
CA PRO A 661 7.55 2.63 -62.61
C PRO A 661 6.55 3.54 -61.88
N ILE A 662 5.31 3.58 -62.40
CA ILE A 662 4.21 4.40 -61.86
C ILE A 662 3.48 3.63 -60.74
N VAL A 663 3.41 4.22 -59.55
CA VAL A 663 2.63 3.68 -58.41
C VAL A 663 1.19 4.21 -58.46
N LEU A 664 0.20 3.31 -58.40
CA LEU A 664 -1.22 3.65 -58.23
C LEU A 664 -1.61 3.66 -56.74
N PRO A 665 -2.66 4.42 -56.34
CA PRO A 665 -3.20 4.37 -54.98
C PRO A 665 -3.83 3.00 -54.65
N PRO A 666 -3.93 2.63 -53.36
CA PRO A 666 -4.41 1.32 -52.92
C PRO A 666 -5.89 1.09 -53.27
N ASP A 667 -6.17 -0.02 -53.94
CA ASP A 667 -7.52 -0.45 -54.33
C ASP A 667 -8.22 -1.15 -53.14
N ALA A 668 -9.30 -0.56 -52.63
CA ALA A 668 -10.02 -1.06 -51.47
C ALA A 668 -10.77 -2.39 -51.72
N GLN A 669 -11.01 -2.77 -52.98
CA GLN A 669 -11.61 -4.05 -53.34
C GLN A 669 -10.55 -5.17 -53.32
N LEU A 670 -9.32 -4.87 -53.74
CA LEU A 670 -8.17 -5.74 -53.60
C LEU A 670 -7.88 -6.06 -52.12
N ALA A 671 -7.87 -5.02 -51.27
CA ALA A 671 -7.67 -5.17 -49.83
C ALA A 671 -8.72 -6.11 -49.20
N ARG A 672 -10.00 -6.02 -49.62
CA ARG A 672 -11.07 -6.94 -49.19
C ARG A 672 -10.86 -8.38 -49.66
N TYR A 673 -10.33 -8.61 -50.86
CA TYR A 673 -10.00 -9.97 -51.31
C TYR A 673 -8.79 -10.55 -50.55
N GLU A 674 -7.77 -9.75 -50.28
CA GLU A 674 -6.61 -10.17 -49.50
C GLU A 674 -6.98 -10.41 -48.02
N GLU A 675 -7.89 -9.60 -47.44
CA GLU A 675 -8.48 -9.87 -46.13
C GLU A 675 -9.34 -11.14 -46.12
N ASN A 676 -10.20 -11.37 -47.12
CA ASN A 676 -10.99 -12.59 -47.23
C ASN A 676 -10.10 -13.83 -47.39
N LYS A 677 -9.01 -13.75 -48.15
CA LYS A 677 -7.99 -14.81 -48.23
C LYS A 677 -7.40 -15.11 -46.85
N GLN A 678 -7.04 -14.07 -46.09
CA GLN A 678 -6.55 -14.24 -44.71
C GLN A 678 -7.61 -14.86 -43.79
N ARG A 679 -8.88 -14.46 -43.89
CA ARG A 679 -9.99 -15.05 -43.11
C ARG A 679 -10.16 -16.55 -43.40
N TRP A 680 -10.17 -16.96 -44.68
CA TRP A 680 -10.22 -18.38 -45.05
C TRP A 680 -8.98 -19.16 -44.61
N ALA A 681 -7.79 -18.55 -44.69
CA ALA A 681 -6.54 -19.12 -44.19
C ALA A 681 -6.58 -19.34 -42.67
N TRP A 682 -7.04 -18.36 -41.90
CA TRP A 682 -7.22 -18.48 -40.44
C TRP A 682 -8.25 -19.52 -40.05
N LEU A 683 -9.36 -19.65 -40.79
CA LEU A 683 -10.37 -20.70 -40.55
C LEU A 683 -9.79 -22.10 -40.82
N ALA A 684 -9.07 -22.28 -41.92
CA ALA A 684 -8.38 -23.53 -42.24
C ALA A 684 -7.34 -23.90 -41.16
N LEU A 685 -6.50 -22.94 -40.75
CA LEU A 685 -5.48 -23.12 -39.72
C LEU A 685 -6.09 -23.39 -38.34
N ARG A 686 -7.19 -22.75 -37.98
CA ARG A 686 -7.89 -22.98 -36.70
C ARG A 686 -8.48 -24.40 -36.63
N MET A 687 -9.21 -24.81 -37.67
CA MET A 687 -9.76 -26.17 -37.73
C MET A 687 -8.65 -27.23 -37.79
N ALA A 688 -7.58 -26.97 -38.54
CA ALA A 688 -6.44 -27.88 -38.61
C ALA A 688 -5.64 -27.93 -37.31
N ARG A 689 -5.53 -26.83 -36.55
CA ARG A 689 -4.99 -26.81 -35.19
C ARG A 689 -5.80 -27.73 -34.28
N ASP A 690 -7.13 -27.61 -34.34
CA ASP A 690 -8.03 -28.29 -33.41
C ASP A 690 -8.15 -29.81 -33.68
N GLN A 691 -7.86 -30.28 -34.91
CA GLN A 691 -7.94 -31.70 -35.30
C GLN A 691 -6.60 -32.37 -35.67
N TYR A 692 -5.61 -31.61 -36.15
CA TYR A 692 -4.39 -32.12 -36.82
C TYR A 692 -3.10 -31.43 -36.33
N TRP A 693 -3.08 -30.88 -35.11
CA TRP A 693 -1.95 -30.18 -34.48
C TRP A 693 -0.58 -30.85 -34.70
N GLN A 694 -0.53 -32.19 -34.60
CA GLN A 694 0.70 -32.99 -34.73
C GLN A 694 1.45 -32.77 -36.06
N HIS A 695 0.75 -32.40 -37.14
CA HIS A 695 1.35 -32.19 -38.46
C HIS A 695 1.98 -30.81 -38.63
N PHE A 696 1.62 -29.82 -37.80
CA PHE A 696 2.20 -28.46 -37.84
C PHE A 696 3.71 -28.47 -37.59
N GLY A 697 4.20 -29.41 -36.75
CA GLY A 697 5.63 -29.57 -36.48
C GLY A 697 6.47 -30.00 -37.67
N LYS A 698 5.86 -30.56 -38.74
CA LYS A 698 6.57 -31.04 -39.94
C LYS A 698 6.67 -29.99 -41.04
N ILE A 699 5.65 -29.12 -41.17
CA ILE A 699 5.51 -28.17 -42.29
C ILE A 699 6.14 -26.79 -42.03
N GLY A 700 6.53 -26.50 -40.78
CA GLY A 700 7.02 -25.18 -40.40
C GLY A 700 5.93 -24.09 -40.45
N THR A 701 6.33 -22.84 -40.63
CA THR A 701 5.43 -21.69 -40.48
C THR A 701 4.58 -21.40 -41.72
N GLY A 702 3.41 -22.03 -41.80
CA GLY A 702 2.21 -21.39 -42.38
C GLY A 702 1.72 -21.84 -43.76
N ASP A 703 2.34 -22.83 -44.43
CA ASP A 703 1.80 -23.33 -45.71
C ASP A 703 0.62 -24.30 -45.52
N ILE A 704 -0.58 -23.80 -45.76
CA ILE A 704 -1.85 -24.54 -45.63
C ILE A 704 -2.01 -25.59 -46.74
N ILE A 705 -1.35 -25.43 -47.89
CA ILE A 705 -1.42 -26.40 -49.00
C ILE A 705 -0.58 -27.64 -48.65
N GLN A 706 0.60 -27.44 -48.07
CA GLN A 706 1.42 -28.54 -47.54
C GLN A 706 0.74 -29.22 -46.34
N LEU A 707 0.12 -28.44 -45.44
CA LEU A 707 -0.68 -28.96 -44.33
C LEU A 707 -1.80 -29.90 -44.81
N GLN A 708 -2.52 -29.53 -45.87
CA GLN A 708 -3.57 -30.36 -46.46
C GLN A 708 -3.02 -31.70 -46.97
N GLN A 709 -1.87 -31.70 -47.66
CA GLN A 709 -1.27 -32.92 -48.21
C GLN A 709 -0.80 -33.88 -47.12
N GLU A 710 -0.15 -33.35 -46.08
CA GLU A 710 0.30 -34.15 -44.93
C GLU A 710 -0.89 -34.71 -44.12
N ILE A 711 -2.01 -33.97 -44.03
CA ILE A 711 -3.26 -34.47 -43.42
C ILE A 711 -3.90 -35.59 -44.26
N GLU A 712 -3.92 -35.48 -45.59
CA GLU A 712 -4.47 -36.54 -46.46
C GLU A 712 -3.61 -37.83 -46.39
N ASN A 713 -2.29 -37.71 -46.35
CA ASN A 713 -1.39 -38.83 -46.09
C ASN A 713 -1.64 -39.47 -44.71
N ALA A 714 -1.81 -38.63 -43.68
CA ALA A 714 -2.05 -39.10 -42.31
C ALA A 714 -3.40 -39.80 -42.16
N LYS A 715 -4.47 -39.34 -42.84
CA LYS A 715 -5.76 -40.03 -42.89
C LYS A 715 -5.62 -41.44 -43.46
N LEU A 716 -4.88 -41.60 -44.56
CA LEU A 716 -4.63 -42.90 -45.20
C LEU A 716 -3.92 -43.92 -44.31
N GLU A 717 -3.03 -43.49 -43.41
CA GLU A 717 -2.46 -44.38 -42.39
C GLU A 717 -3.43 -44.59 -41.20
N ARG A 718 -4.20 -43.57 -40.82
CA ARG A 718 -5.14 -43.64 -39.70
C ARG A 718 -6.37 -44.50 -40.00
N GLU A 719 -6.81 -44.60 -41.25
CA GLU A 719 -7.88 -45.52 -41.66
C GLU A 719 -7.46 -47.00 -41.53
N LYS A 720 -6.18 -47.32 -41.78
CA LYS A 720 -5.62 -48.67 -41.52
C LYS A 720 -5.61 -49.00 -40.02
N ALA A 721 -5.35 -48.01 -39.16
CA ALA A 721 -5.35 -48.17 -37.71
C ALA A 721 -6.78 -48.22 -37.12
N ALA A 722 -7.70 -47.38 -37.59
CA ALA A 722 -9.08 -47.32 -37.12
C ALA A 722 -9.85 -48.62 -37.38
N ALA A 723 -9.49 -49.36 -38.44
CA ALA A 723 -10.01 -50.71 -38.69
C ALA A 723 -9.65 -51.75 -37.58
N ALA A 724 -8.66 -51.46 -36.73
CA ALA A 724 -8.30 -52.28 -35.58
C ALA A 724 -8.85 -51.73 -34.24
N GLU A 725 -8.98 -50.41 -34.09
CA GLU A 725 -9.46 -49.79 -32.83
C GLU A 725 -10.99 -49.74 -32.68
N ALA A 726 -11.76 -49.86 -33.77
CA ALA A 726 -13.24 -49.82 -33.75
C ALA A 726 -13.94 -50.96 -32.96
N ALA A 727 -13.18 -51.80 -32.25
CA ALA A 727 -13.69 -52.91 -31.45
C ALA A 727 -13.99 -52.55 -29.97
N ASN A 728 -13.56 -51.39 -29.45
CA ASN A 728 -13.64 -51.08 -28.02
C ASN A 728 -14.16 -49.68 -27.68
N ALA A 729 -14.86 -49.61 -26.54
CA ALA A 729 -15.13 -48.42 -25.72
C ALA A 729 -15.85 -47.22 -26.39
N ALA A 730 -17.18 -47.33 -26.52
CA ALA A 730 -18.06 -46.16 -26.47
C ALA A 730 -18.71 -46.07 -25.09
N THR A 731 -18.60 -44.92 -24.39
CA THR A 731 -19.68 -44.21 -23.63
C THR A 731 -19.17 -43.11 -22.69
N ALA A 732 -20.07 -42.17 -22.33
CA ALA A 732 -20.06 -41.21 -21.21
C ALA A 732 -19.27 -39.88 -21.30
N SER A 733 -19.84 -38.85 -20.64
CA SER A 733 -19.49 -37.42 -20.57
C SER A 733 -20.55 -36.70 -19.68
N PRO A 734 -20.44 -35.42 -19.26
CA PRO A 734 -19.43 -34.75 -18.42
C PRO A 734 -20.04 -34.10 -17.13
N ALA A 735 -19.24 -33.41 -16.28
CA ALA A 735 -19.71 -32.72 -15.05
C ALA A 735 -18.91 -31.43 -14.67
N PRO A 736 -19.38 -30.57 -13.73
CA PRO A 736 -18.70 -29.34 -13.24
C PRO A 736 -18.06 -29.44 -11.81
N PRO A 737 -17.15 -28.50 -11.41
CA PRO A 737 -16.20 -28.55 -10.24
C PRO A 737 -16.77 -28.04 -8.86
N ALA A 738 -16.08 -27.88 -7.70
CA ALA A 738 -14.65 -27.57 -7.36
C ALA A 738 -14.14 -28.04 -5.96
N ALA A 739 -12.87 -27.74 -5.56
CA ALA A 739 -12.17 -28.27 -4.36
C ALA A 739 -10.80 -27.58 -3.95
N GLU A 740 -10.28 -27.86 -2.73
CA GLU A 740 -8.88 -27.66 -2.20
C GLU A 740 -8.54 -28.80 -1.20
N GLU A 741 -7.32 -29.37 -1.09
CA GLU A 741 -7.11 -30.38 0.00
C GLU A 741 -5.68 -30.67 0.52
N ALA A 742 -4.91 -29.63 0.83
CA ALA A 742 -3.53 -29.80 1.31
C ALA A 742 -3.38 -30.49 2.68
N ASN A 743 -4.00 -29.92 3.72
CA ASN A 743 -3.50 -30.10 5.09
C ASN A 743 -4.28 -31.14 5.92
N SER A 744 -5.59 -31.26 5.71
CA SER A 744 -6.48 -32.17 6.45
C SER A 744 -6.09 -33.63 6.23
N SER A 745 -6.03 -34.05 4.97
CA SER A 745 -5.66 -35.40 4.52
C SER A 745 -4.38 -35.95 5.19
N HIS A 746 -3.32 -35.14 5.27
CA HIS A 746 -2.05 -35.52 5.89
C HIS A 746 -2.11 -35.61 7.42
N VAL A 747 -2.92 -34.76 8.08
CA VAL A 747 -3.15 -34.83 9.53
C VAL A 747 -3.95 -36.10 9.89
N ILE A 748 -4.97 -36.42 9.09
CA ILE A 748 -5.73 -37.67 9.24
C ILE A 748 -4.81 -38.88 9.08
N PHE A 749 -4.01 -38.94 8.01
CA PHE A 749 -3.05 -40.02 7.80
C PHE A 749 -2.10 -40.19 8.99
N ALA A 750 -1.52 -39.08 9.49
CA ALA A 750 -0.63 -39.11 10.65
C ALA A 750 -1.33 -39.61 11.93
N LEU A 751 -2.62 -39.30 12.13
CA LEU A 751 -3.41 -39.82 13.26
C LEU A 751 -3.59 -41.33 13.16
N GLN A 752 -4.00 -41.82 12.00
CA GLN A 752 -4.22 -43.25 11.73
C GLN A 752 -2.91 -44.05 11.86
N GLN A 753 -1.76 -43.49 11.46
CA GLN A 753 -0.44 -44.09 11.69
C GLN A 753 -0.14 -44.35 13.17
N THR A 754 -0.69 -43.56 14.11
CA THR A 754 -0.54 -43.85 15.56
C THR A 754 -1.43 -44.98 16.06
N ARG A 755 -2.52 -45.29 15.34
CA ARG A 755 -3.56 -46.29 15.68
C ARG A 755 -4.28 -46.05 17.02
N ARG A 756 -4.05 -44.89 17.66
CA ARG A 756 -4.67 -44.46 18.92
C ARG A 756 -6.05 -43.82 18.72
N TYR A 757 -6.36 -43.38 17.51
CA TYR A 757 -7.53 -42.58 17.20
C TYR A 757 -8.27 -43.16 15.99
N LYS A 758 -9.59 -43.30 16.11
CA LYS A 758 -10.49 -43.36 14.95
C LYS A 758 -10.80 -41.93 14.52
N VAL A 759 -10.77 -41.66 13.22
CA VAL A 759 -11.00 -40.30 12.70
C VAL A 759 -12.44 -40.14 12.23
N ILE A 760 -13.08 -39.07 12.73
CA ILE A 760 -14.35 -38.55 12.24
C ILE A 760 -14.01 -37.29 11.45
N SER A 761 -14.38 -37.24 10.17
CA SER A 761 -14.17 -36.08 9.31
C SER A 761 -15.49 -35.33 9.11
N ILE A 762 -15.46 -34.00 9.20
CA ILE A 762 -16.61 -33.11 8.95
C ILE A 762 -16.14 -32.03 7.98
N ASP A 763 -16.70 -32.03 6.78
CA ASP A 763 -16.34 -31.11 5.70
C ASP A 763 -17.57 -30.84 4.82
N ASN A 764 -17.66 -29.65 4.21
CA ASN A 764 -18.74 -29.33 3.27
C ASN A 764 -18.35 -29.54 1.80
N HIS A 765 -17.08 -29.87 1.52
CA HIS A 765 -16.51 -30.05 0.19
C HIS A 765 -16.63 -28.81 -0.73
N HIS A 766 -16.91 -27.61 -0.19
CA HIS A 766 -16.74 -26.34 -0.93
C HIS A 766 -15.32 -26.23 -1.49
N ASN A 767 -14.37 -26.68 -0.67
CA ASN A 767 -12.96 -26.76 -0.97
C ASN A 767 -12.39 -28.05 -0.35
N SER A 768 -12.80 -29.22 -0.90
CA SER A 768 -12.14 -30.55 -0.75
C SER A 768 -12.76 -31.62 -1.67
N SER A 769 -12.17 -32.82 -1.74
CA SER A 769 -12.58 -33.93 -2.61
C SER A 769 -12.67 -35.24 -1.81
N PRO A 770 -13.85 -35.90 -1.70
CA PRO A 770 -14.01 -37.15 -0.94
C PRO A 770 -12.99 -38.26 -1.27
N LYS A 771 -12.52 -38.31 -2.53
CA LYS A 771 -11.46 -39.23 -2.98
C LYS A 771 -10.15 -39.12 -2.19
N ALA A 772 -9.82 -37.96 -1.63
CA ALA A 772 -8.61 -37.83 -0.81
C ALA A 772 -8.73 -38.64 0.48
N LEU A 773 -9.89 -38.64 1.14
CA LEU A 773 -10.16 -39.46 2.32
C LEU A 773 -10.11 -40.96 1.97
N GLU A 774 -10.68 -41.37 0.84
CA GLU A 774 -10.58 -42.76 0.34
C GLU A 774 -9.13 -43.20 0.17
N ARG A 775 -8.27 -42.33 -0.38
CA ARG A 775 -6.84 -42.60 -0.57
C ARG A 775 -6.05 -42.54 0.73
N VAL A 776 -6.39 -41.67 1.69
CA VAL A 776 -5.81 -41.67 3.04
C VAL A 776 -6.12 -42.98 3.75
N ALA A 777 -7.39 -43.42 3.76
CA ALA A 777 -7.79 -44.70 4.35
C ALA A 777 -7.11 -45.89 3.64
N LYS A 778 -6.96 -45.84 2.31
CA LYS A 778 -6.17 -46.84 1.56
C LYS A 778 -4.72 -46.89 2.05
N LEU A 779 -4.02 -45.76 2.12
CA LEU A 779 -2.64 -45.68 2.61
C LEU A 779 -2.51 -46.16 4.07
N ALA A 780 -3.50 -45.87 4.92
CA ALA A 780 -3.54 -46.34 6.29
C ALA A 780 -3.70 -47.87 6.37
N ARG A 781 -4.60 -48.46 5.57
CA ARG A 781 -4.75 -49.93 5.46
C ARG A 781 -3.49 -50.61 4.91
N GLU A 782 -2.84 -50.02 3.90
CA GLU A 782 -1.59 -50.53 3.32
C GLU A 782 -0.39 -50.43 4.29
N ALA A 783 -0.49 -49.60 5.34
CA ALA A 783 0.48 -49.50 6.43
C ALA A 783 0.18 -50.42 7.65
N LEU A 784 -0.86 -51.25 7.58
CA LEU A 784 -1.17 -52.24 8.62
C LEU A 784 -0.26 -53.49 8.50
N PRO A 785 0.15 -54.09 9.63
CA PRO A 785 0.86 -55.36 9.62
C PRO A 785 -0.11 -56.52 9.30
N ALA A 786 0.44 -57.65 8.84
CA ALA A 786 -0.37 -58.80 8.42
C ALA A 786 -1.21 -59.44 9.56
N ASP A 787 -0.84 -59.19 10.81
CA ASP A 787 -1.47 -59.64 12.05
C ASP A 787 -2.23 -58.51 12.79
N ALA A 788 -2.57 -57.42 12.10
CA ALA A 788 -3.30 -56.28 12.66
C ALA A 788 -4.59 -56.68 13.39
N SER A 789 -4.80 -56.10 14.58
CA SER A 789 -6.02 -56.30 15.36
C SER A 789 -7.22 -55.59 14.74
N GLU A 790 -8.44 -55.93 15.17
CA GLU A 790 -9.64 -55.20 14.74
C GLU A 790 -9.61 -53.73 15.15
N GLN A 791 -8.92 -53.36 16.23
CA GLN A 791 -8.72 -51.95 16.63
C GLN A 791 -7.75 -51.23 15.68
N ASP A 792 -6.66 -51.89 15.26
CA ASP A 792 -5.74 -51.32 14.25
C ASP A 792 -6.50 -51.07 12.93
N LYS A 793 -7.33 -52.03 12.50
CA LYS A 793 -8.16 -51.92 11.28
C LYS A 793 -9.19 -50.80 11.38
N ASP A 794 -9.93 -50.72 12.50
CA ASP A 794 -10.95 -49.68 12.71
C ASP A 794 -10.34 -48.28 12.81
N SER A 795 -9.06 -48.16 13.22
CA SER A 795 -8.31 -46.90 13.18
C SER A 795 -7.89 -46.48 11.75
N ALA A 796 -7.78 -47.42 10.80
CA ALA A 796 -7.46 -47.15 9.40
C ALA A 796 -8.68 -46.71 8.56
N GLU A 797 -9.90 -46.80 9.11
CA GLU A 797 -11.11 -46.25 8.50
C GLU A 797 -11.39 -44.80 8.94
N ILE A 798 -12.15 -44.08 8.13
CA ILE A 798 -12.54 -42.67 8.36
C ILE A 798 -14.07 -42.57 8.30
N ASP A 799 -14.69 -42.07 9.37
CA ASP A 799 -16.13 -41.79 9.41
C ASP A 799 -16.38 -40.38 8.88
N GLY A 800 -16.58 -40.26 7.55
CA GLY A 800 -16.71 -38.99 6.84
C GLY A 800 -18.15 -38.47 6.75
N HIS A 801 -18.36 -37.20 7.13
CA HIS A 801 -19.66 -36.52 7.13
C HIS A 801 -19.60 -35.28 6.25
N THR A 802 -20.41 -35.25 5.18
CA THR A 802 -20.61 -34.03 4.39
C THR A 802 -21.55 -33.09 5.13
N ALA A 803 -21.00 -32.08 5.81
CA ALA A 803 -21.75 -31.15 6.66
C ALA A 803 -21.05 -29.78 6.77
N ASP A 804 -21.86 -28.73 6.92
CA ASP A 804 -21.44 -27.34 6.92
C ASP A 804 -21.40 -26.77 8.35
N LEU A 805 -20.22 -26.35 8.79
CA LEU A 805 -19.98 -25.81 10.13
C LEU A 805 -20.65 -24.44 10.37
N THR A 806 -21.14 -23.74 9.34
CA THR A 806 -22.01 -22.56 9.52
C THR A 806 -23.41 -22.93 10.01
N LYS A 807 -23.79 -24.22 9.94
CA LYS A 807 -25.13 -24.74 10.26
C LYS A 807 -25.06 -25.59 11.55
N PRO A 808 -25.29 -25.02 12.76
CA PRO A 808 -25.07 -25.72 14.02
C PRO A 808 -25.83 -27.04 14.16
N ASP A 809 -27.01 -27.17 13.54
CA ASP A 809 -27.79 -28.41 13.56
C ASP A 809 -27.14 -29.56 12.77
N GLN A 810 -26.33 -29.26 11.75
CA GLN A 810 -25.57 -30.29 11.03
C GLN A 810 -24.39 -30.77 11.89
N ILE A 811 -23.69 -29.87 12.58
CA ILE A 811 -22.66 -30.24 13.58
C ILE A 811 -23.30 -31.11 14.67
N ARG A 812 -24.44 -30.67 15.21
CA ARG A 812 -25.18 -31.36 16.28
C ARG A 812 -25.64 -32.76 15.86
N ALA A 813 -26.08 -32.94 14.60
CA ALA A 813 -26.42 -34.26 14.06
C ALA A 813 -25.22 -35.22 14.02
N VAL A 814 -24.03 -34.74 13.61
CA VAL A 814 -22.81 -35.57 13.60
C VAL A 814 -22.38 -35.91 15.03
N PHE A 815 -22.31 -34.94 15.94
CA PHE A 815 -21.92 -35.19 17.34
C PHE A 815 -22.92 -36.13 18.06
N ALA A 816 -24.23 -36.02 17.76
CA ALA A 816 -25.25 -36.91 18.29
C ALA A 816 -25.07 -38.39 17.91
N LYS A 817 -24.42 -38.70 16.78
CA LYS A 817 -24.09 -40.08 16.37
C LYS A 817 -23.17 -40.80 17.38
N TYR A 818 -22.32 -40.05 18.09
CA TYR A 818 -21.32 -40.59 19.02
C TYR A 818 -21.67 -40.34 20.49
N GLY A 819 -22.58 -39.40 20.78
CA GLY A 819 -23.06 -39.10 22.12
C GLY A 819 -22.09 -38.31 22.99
N LYS A 820 -22.50 -37.99 24.22
CA LYS A 820 -21.69 -37.20 25.17
C LYS A 820 -20.42 -37.96 25.54
N GLY A 821 -19.27 -37.30 25.42
CA GLY A 821 -17.94 -37.89 25.67
C GLY A 821 -17.46 -38.90 24.62
N GLY A 822 -18.26 -39.18 23.57
CA GLY A 822 -17.88 -40.11 22.50
C GLY A 822 -16.80 -39.56 21.55
N ILE A 823 -16.59 -38.25 21.54
CA ILE A 823 -15.50 -37.57 20.81
C ILE A 823 -14.52 -36.99 21.83
N TRP A 824 -13.25 -37.38 21.74
CA TRP A 824 -12.22 -37.03 22.73
C TRP A 824 -11.69 -35.59 22.58
N GLY A 825 -11.63 -35.08 21.35
CA GLY A 825 -11.14 -33.75 21.02
C GLY A 825 -11.35 -33.40 19.55
N VAL A 826 -11.23 -32.13 19.21
CA VAL A 826 -11.42 -31.58 17.86
C VAL A 826 -10.10 -31.10 17.28
N VAL A 827 -9.85 -31.38 16.00
CA VAL A 827 -8.80 -30.73 15.20
C VAL A 827 -9.47 -29.84 14.17
N HIS A 828 -9.53 -28.54 14.45
CA HIS A 828 -10.30 -27.58 13.65
C HIS A 828 -9.44 -26.94 12.57
N ILE A 829 -9.53 -27.50 11.36
CA ILE A 829 -8.78 -27.08 10.16
C ILE A 829 -9.65 -26.21 9.23
N ALA A 830 -10.98 -26.39 9.26
CA ALA A 830 -11.92 -25.81 8.30
C ALA A 830 -11.95 -24.27 8.36
N ALA A 831 -11.54 -23.64 7.25
CA ALA A 831 -11.59 -22.20 7.03
C ALA A 831 -11.36 -21.89 5.54
N TYR A 832 -12.00 -20.85 5.02
CA TYR A 832 -11.59 -20.25 3.75
C TYR A 832 -10.22 -19.57 3.93
N LYS A 833 -9.29 -19.79 3.00
CA LYS A 833 -7.86 -19.47 3.19
C LYS A 833 -7.23 -18.52 2.16
N ALA A 834 -7.95 -18.09 1.12
CA ALA A 834 -7.40 -17.26 0.06
C ALA A 834 -7.30 -15.79 0.51
N VAL A 835 -6.07 -15.36 0.86
CA VAL A 835 -5.80 -14.02 1.41
C VAL A 835 -6.32 -12.89 0.51
N GLY A 836 -6.20 -13.02 -0.82
CA GLY A 836 -6.71 -12.04 -1.79
C GLY A 836 -8.23 -11.92 -1.76
N GLU A 837 -8.92 -13.03 -2.03
CA GLU A 837 -10.38 -13.16 -1.98
C GLU A 837 -10.96 -12.68 -0.63
N SER A 838 -10.26 -12.91 0.49
CA SER A 838 -10.70 -12.40 1.80
C SER A 838 -10.80 -10.87 1.87
N THR A 839 -10.10 -10.14 1.00
CA THR A 839 -10.22 -8.66 0.87
C THR A 839 -11.36 -8.22 -0.05
N GLU A 840 -11.90 -9.14 -0.86
CA GLU A 840 -13.00 -8.90 -1.81
C GLU A 840 -14.36 -9.30 -1.20
N ILE A 841 -14.43 -10.43 -0.48
CA ILE A 841 -15.62 -10.93 0.23
C ILE A 841 -15.40 -11.10 1.76
N PRO A 842 -15.00 -10.05 2.49
CA PRO A 842 -14.58 -10.16 3.89
C PRO A 842 -15.69 -10.67 4.83
N LEU A 843 -16.95 -10.32 4.60
CA LEU A 843 -18.07 -10.76 5.47
C LEU A 843 -18.25 -12.28 5.42
N THR A 844 -18.21 -12.88 4.23
CA THR A 844 -18.26 -14.33 4.03
C THR A 844 -17.10 -15.03 4.74
N TYR A 845 -15.92 -14.42 4.78
CA TYR A 845 -14.77 -14.93 5.55
C TYR A 845 -15.03 -14.89 7.07
N TYR A 846 -15.59 -13.80 7.61
CA TYR A 846 -15.93 -13.74 9.03
C TYR A 846 -17.04 -14.72 9.42
N GLU A 847 -18.07 -14.88 8.59
CA GLU A 847 -19.15 -15.86 8.79
C GLU A 847 -18.60 -17.29 8.76
N ASN A 848 -17.94 -17.68 7.67
CA ASN A 848 -17.43 -19.03 7.49
C ASN A 848 -16.32 -19.40 8.49
N ASN A 849 -15.41 -18.48 8.84
CA ASN A 849 -14.28 -18.82 9.69
C ASN A 849 -14.58 -18.58 11.18
N VAL A 850 -15.26 -17.49 11.55
CA VAL A 850 -15.45 -17.10 12.96
C VAL A 850 -16.77 -17.65 13.51
N ALA A 851 -17.90 -17.43 12.84
CA ALA A 851 -19.19 -17.92 13.34
C ALA A 851 -19.24 -19.46 13.38
N ALA A 852 -18.73 -20.13 12.35
CA ALA A 852 -18.58 -21.60 12.36
C ALA A 852 -17.69 -22.12 13.50
N THR A 853 -16.62 -21.39 13.86
CA THR A 853 -15.78 -21.74 15.02
C THR A 853 -16.58 -21.61 16.32
N VAL A 854 -17.40 -20.57 16.47
CA VAL A 854 -18.28 -20.41 17.63
C VAL A 854 -19.31 -21.54 17.71
N TYR A 855 -19.99 -21.88 16.60
CA TYR A 855 -20.96 -22.97 16.57
C TYR A 855 -20.34 -24.34 16.87
N LEU A 856 -19.14 -24.61 16.33
CA LEU A 856 -18.39 -25.83 16.61
C LEU A 856 -18.01 -25.94 18.09
N LEU A 857 -17.55 -24.86 18.72
CA LEU A 857 -17.22 -24.84 20.15
C LEU A 857 -18.46 -24.99 21.04
N GLN A 858 -19.58 -24.35 20.66
CA GLN A 858 -20.87 -24.51 21.36
C GLN A 858 -21.33 -25.97 21.34
N VAL A 859 -21.43 -26.58 20.15
CA VAL A 859 -21.87 -27.97 20.01
C VAL A 859 -20.87 -28.95 20.64
N ALA A 860 -19.56 -28.75 20.49
CA ALA A 860 -18.58 -29.60 21.16
C ALA A 860 -18.73 -29.52 22.70
N GLY A 861 -19.03 -28.34 23.25
CA GLY A 861 -19.40 -28.12 24.66
C GLY A 861 -20.74 -28.74 25.08
N GLU A 862 -21.73 -28.86 24.19
CA GLU A 862 -22.98 -29.60 24.43
C GLU A 862 -22.71 -31.10 24.60
N PHE A 863 -21.71 -31.65 23.91
CA PHE A 863 -21.35 -33.07 23.94
C PHE A 863 -20.11 -33.40 24.80
N ASP A 864 -19.65 -32.47 25.62
CA ASP A 864 -18.51 -32.59 26.54
C ASP A 864 -17.15 -32.88 25.85
N CYS A 865 -17.05 -32.62 24.55
CA CYS A 865 -15.81 -32.61 23.79
C CYS A 865 -15.11 -31.25 23.94
N THR A 866 -14.15 -31.16 24.86
CA THR A 866 -13.62 -29.89 25.38
C THR A 866 -12.11 -29.71 25.19
N ARG A 867 -11.53 -30.47 24.26
CA ARG A 867 -10.13 -30.36 23.80
C ARG A 867 -10.12 -29.89 22.35
N ILE A 868 -9.37 -28.84 22.02
CA ILE A 868 -9.26 -28.35 20.64
C ILE A 868 -7.81 -28.05 20.22
N VAL A 869 -7.41 -28.61 19.07
CA VAL A 869 -6.29 -28.09 18.28
C VAL A 869 -6.87 -27.19 17.19
N TYR A 870 -6.42 -25.94 17.11
CA TYR A 870 -6.90 -24.96 16.13
C TYR A 870 -5.84 -24.64 15.08
N SER A 871 -6.23 -24.69 13.81
CA SER A 871 -5.40 -24.26 12.68
C SER A 871 -5.33 -22.74 12.56
N SER A 872 -4.29 -22.15 13.13
CA SER A 872 -3.93 -20.74 12.93
C SER A 872 -2.88 -20.59 11.82
N SER A 873 -2.33 -19.39 11.62
CA SER A 873 -1.40 -19.06 10.54
C SER A 873 -0.48 -17.91 10.94
N ALA A 874 0.75 -17.88 10.45
CA ALA A 874 1.70 -16.76 10.63
C ALA A 874 1.14 -15.39 10.15
N THR A 875 0.07 -15.38 9.35
CA THR A 875 -0.68 -14.16 8.99
C THR A 875 -1.26 -13.40 10.20
N VAL A 876 -1.37 -14.04 11.38
CA VAL A 876 -1.76 -13.36 12.63
C VAL A 876 -0.76 -12.27 13.06
N TYR A 877 0.52 -12.38 12.70
CA TYR A 877 1.58 -11.46 13.12
C TYR A 877 1.65 -10.16 12.28
N GLY A 878 0.93 -10.09 11.16
CA GLY A 878 1.01 -8.94 10.25
C GLY A 878 2.43 -8.71 9.73
N THR A 879 2.99 -7.53 10.01
CA THR A 879 4.39 -7.21 9.69
C THR A 879 5.22 -7.29 10.98
N PRO A 880 5.99 -8.37 11.19
CA PRO A 880 6.69 -8.59 12.45
C PRO A 880 7.88 -7.61 12.63
N PRO A 881 8.15 -7.13 13.86
CA PRO A 881 9.32 -6.29 14.16
C PRO A 881 10.61 -7.09 14.41
N ILE A 882 10.50 -8.42 14.54
CA ILE A 882 11.60 -9.34 14.85
C ILE A 882 11.46 -10.56 13.95
N ILE A 883 12.57 -10.96 13.32
CA ILE A 883 12.69 -12.15 12.48
C ILE A 883 13.97 -12.89 12.95
N PRO A 884 13.94 -14.20 13.21
CA PRO A 884 12.75 -15.07 13.18
C PRO A 884 11.69 -14.69 14.23
N ILE A 885 10.42 -15.03 13.97
CA ILE A 885 9.25 -14.51 14.69
C ILE A 885 8.89 -15.43 15.88
N PRO A 886 9.04 -15.01 17.14
CA PRO A 886 8.57 -15.77 18.31
C PRO A 886 7.07 -15.60 18.54
N GLU A 887 6.44 -16.55 19.23
CA GLU A 887 5.00 -16.53 19.55
C GLU A 887 4.56 -15.38 20.46
N THR A 888 5.52 -14.76 21.14
CA THR A 888 5.36 -13.52 21.93
C THR A 888 5.19 -12.26 21.08
N THR A 889 5.34 -12.37 19.76
CA THR A 889 5.06 -11.28 18.82
C THR A 889 3.58 -10.90 18.86
N ARG A 890 3.29 -9.60 18.89
CA ARG A 890 1.92 -9.05 18.89
C ARG A 890 1.14 -9.56 17.68
N LEU A 891 -0.13 -9.90 17.90
CA LEU A 891 -1.06 -10.23 16.82
C LEU A 891 -1.58 -8.92 16.19
N GLU A 892 -1.31 -8.73 14.90
CA GLU A 892 -1.61 -7.49 14.16
C GLU A 892 -1.93 -7.79 12.68
N ALA A 893 -2.84 -8.73 12.45
CA ALA A 893 -3.19 -9.22 11.12
C ALA A 893 -3.73 -8.13 10.17
N HIS A 894 -3.11 -8.01 8.99
CA HIS A 894 -3.47 -7.00 7.98
C HIS A 894 -4.65 -7.41 7.08
N SER A 895 -4.78 -8.70 6.75
CA SER A 895 -5.84 -9.23 5.88
C SER A 895 -7.07 -9.69 6.68
N PRO A 896 -8.29 -9.67 6.10
CA PRO A 896 -9.47 -10.24 6.73
C PRO A 896 -9.30 -11.72 7.10
N TYR A 897 -8.70 -12.54 6.22
CA TYR A 897 -8.32 -13.92 6.59
C TYR A 897 -7.49 -13.99 7.88
N GLY A 898 -6.40 -13.22 7.98
CA GLY A 898 -5.57 -13.21 9.18
C GLY A 898 -6.35 -12.73 10.41
N LYS A 899 -7.25 -11.75 10.24
CA LYS A 899 -8.14 -11.26 11.31
C LYS A 899 -9.12 -12.35 11.78
N THR A 900 -9.64 -13.19 10.89
CA THR A 900 -10.45 -14.37 11.32
C THR A 900 -9.64 -15.31 12.20
N LYS A 901 -8.36 -15.56 11.88
CA LYS A 901 -7.47 -16.40 12.70
C LYS A 901 -7.18 -15.77 14.07
N VAL A 902 -6.91 -14.46 14.13
CA VAL A 902 -6.78 -13.73 15.41
C VAL A 902 -8.06 -13.82 16.24
N MET A 903 -9.23 -13.59 15.63
CA MET A 903 -10.52 -13.68 16.34
C MET A 903 -10.79 -15.08 16.89
N CYS A 904 -10.52 -16.15 16.12
CA CYS A 904 -10.68 -17.52 16.61
C CYS A 904 -9.67 -17.87 17.72
N GLU A 905 -8.41 -17.41 17.64
CA GLU A 905 -7.46 -17.54 18.74
C GLU A 905 -7.96 -16.85 20.01
N THR A 906 -8.50 -15.62 19.91
CA THR A 906 -9.11 -14.90 21.04
C THR A 906 -10.30 -15.65 21.62
N ILE A 907 -11.25 -16.10 20.80
CA ILE A 907 -12.44 -16.84 21.24
C ILE A 907 -12.08 -18.14 21.99
N ILE A 908 -11.08 -18.88 21.49
CA ILE A 908 -10.63 -20.13 22.15
C ILE A 908 -9.89 -19.81 23.45
N SER A 909 -9.07 -18.74 23.47
CA SER A 909 -8.40 -18.25 24.69
C SER A 909 -9.41 -17.84 25.77
N ASP A 910 -10.42 -17.05 25.40
CA ASP A 910 -11.44 -16.55 26.31
C ASP A 910 -12.32 -17.68 26.86
N LEU A 911 -12.66 -18.67 26.03
CA LEU A 911 -13.38 -19.88 26.47
C LEU A 911 -12.55 -20.72 27.45
N CYS A 912 -11.24 -20.88 27.18
CA CYS A 912 -10.32 -21.56 28.10
C CYS A 912 -10.06 -20.76 29.39
N ALA A 913 -10.25 -19.43 29.38
CA ALA A 913 -10.16 -18.58 30.57
C ALA A 913 -11.47 -18.56 31.39
N ALA A 914 -12.63 -18.71 30.74
CA ALA A 914 -13.93 -18.81 31.39
C ALA A 914 -14.16 -20.18 32.06
N GLU A 915 -13.72 -21.27 31.42
CA GLU A 915 -13.90 -22.64 31.91
C GLU A 915 -12.54 -23.41 32.06
N PRO A 916 -11.54 -22.89 32.80
CA PRO A 916 -10.14 -23.38 32.80
C PRO A 916 -9.95 -24.83 33.27
N LYS A 917 -10.89 -25.34 34.08
CA LYS A 917 -10.87 -26.73 34.55
C LYS A 917 -11.37 -27.71 33.48
N ARG A 918 -12.22 -27.24 32.55
CA ARG A 918 -12.97 -28.07 31.58
C ARG A 918 -12.33 -28.02 30.20
N TRP A 919 -12.06 -26.83 29.66
CA TRP A 919 -11.49 -26.67 28.32
C TRP A 919 -9.97 -26.73 28.29
N ARG A 920 -9.42 -27.20 27.17
CA ARG A 920 -8.01 -27.06 26.79
C ARG A 920 -7.91 -26.73 25.29
N GLY A 921 -7.12 -25.71 24.94
CA GLY A 921 -6.97 -25.25 23.56
C GLY A 921 -5.51 -25.03 23.16
N LEU A 922 -5.12 -25.51 21.98
CA LEU A 922 -3.81 -25.21 21.37
C LEU A 922 -3.99 -24.67 19.95
N SER A 923 -3.53 -23.44 19.71
CA SER A 923 -3.50 -22.84 18.38
C SER A 923 -2.14 -23.06 17.71
N LEU A 924 -2.14 -23.73 16.57
CA LEU A 924 -0.92 -24.00 15.82
C LEU A 924 -0.81 -22.98 14.68
N ARG A 925 0.18 -22.10 14.77
CA ARG A 925 0.42 -21.01 13.80
C ARG A 925 1.34 -21.53 12.70
N TYR A 926 0.75 -21.99 11.60
CA TYR A 926 1.52 -22.52 10.48
C TYR A 926 2.14 -21.40 9.66
N PHE A 927 3.38 -21.62 9.21
CA PHE A 927 4.01 -20.79 8.19
C PHE A 927 3.58 -21.29 6.80
N ASN A 928 4.48 -21.68 5.91
CA ASN A 928 4.10 -22.10 4.56
C ASN A 928 4.24 -23.63 4.37
N PRO A 929 3.16 -24.43 4.48
CA PRO A 929 3.23 -25.85 4.15
C PRO A 929 3.54 -26.08 2.65
N ALA A 930 4.39 -27.07 2.38
CA ALA A 930 4.72 -27.55 1.04
C ALA A 930 5.01 -29.07 1.05
N GLY A 931 5.24 -29.64 -0.14
CA GLY A 931 5.36 -31.10 -0.31
C GLY A 931 4.01 -31.81 -0.43
N ALA A 932 4.06 -33.13 -0.30
CA ALA A 932 2.92 -34.04 -0.37
C ALA A 932 3.28 -35.36 0.35
N HIS A 933 2.45 -36.39 0.29
CA HIS A 933 2.88 -37.71 0.78
C HIS A 933 3.88 -38.34 -0.21
N PRO A 934 5.03 -38.91 0.24
CA PRO A 934 6.09 -39.41 -0.65
C PRO A 934 5.67 -40.58 -1.55
N SER A 935 4.54 -41.24 -1.30
CA SER A 935 3.97 -42.19 -2.28
C SER A 935 3.44 -41.48 -3.53
N GLY A 936 3.00 -40.22 -3.41
CA GLY A 936 2.38 -39.44 -4.48
C GLY A 936 0.88 -39.73 -4.69
N ASP A 937 0.19 -40.32 -3.71
CA ASP A 937 -1.26 -40.62 -3.83
C ASP A 937 -2.16 -39.55 -3.19
N ILE A 938 -1.62 -38.70 -2.32
CA ILE A 938 -2.30 -37.54 -1.71
C ILE A 938 -1.38 -36.30 -1.69
N GLY A 939 -1.97 -35.11 -1.85
CA GLY A 939 -1.28 -33.82 -1.97
C GLY A 939 -2.26 -32.65 -2.12
N GLU A 940 -1.76 -31.40 -2.22
CA GLU A 940 -2.64 -30.25 -2.48
C GLU A 940 -3.22 -30.34 -3.90
N ALA A 941 -4.54 -30.45 -3.99
CA ALA A 941 -5.32 -30.35 -5.23
C ALA A 941 -6.15 -29.05 -5.22
N PRO A 942 -5.58 -27.90 -5.63
CA PRO A 942 -6.33 -26.67 -5.76
C PRO A 942 -7.14 -26.69 -7.06
N ILE A 943 -8.40 -26.27 -7.00
CA ILE A 943 -9.21 -26.04 -8.20
C ILE A 943 -9.24 -24.54 -8.55
N GLY A 944 -9.36 -24.23 -9.84
CA GLY A 944 -9.06 -22.91 -10.39
C GLY A 944 -7.56 -22.71 -10.63
N ARG A 945 -7.11 -21.45 -10.53
CA ARG A 945 -5.68 -21.08 -10.60
C ARG A 945 -5.10 -21.06 -9.18
N PRO A 946 -4.01 -21.80 -8.87
CA PRO A 946 -3.49 -21.86 -7.51
C PRO A 946 -2.99 -20.51 -7.00
N GLY A 947 -3.42 -20.11 -5.80
CA GLY A 947 -2.97 -18.88 -5.14
C GLY A 947 -1.58 -18.99 -4.47
N ASN A 948 -1.15 -20.22 -4.15
CA ASN A 948 0.11 -20.53 -3.49
C ASN A 948 1.22 -20.87 -4.50
N LEU A 949 2.47 -20.50 -4.19
CA LEU A 949 3.62 -20.61 -5.10
C LEU A 949 3.93 -22.06 -5.51
N PHE A 950 4.05 -22.98 -4.56
CA PHE A 950 4.43 -24.37 -4.83
C PHE A 950 3.43 -25.11 -5.75
N PRO A 951 2.11 -25.12 -5.47
CA PRO A 951 1.13 -25.71 -6.38
C PRO A 951 1.02 -24.97 -7.71
N LEU A 952 1.26 -23.65 -7.75
CA LEU A 952 1.28 -22.90 -9.02
C LEU A 952 2.45 -23.36 -9.90
N LEU A 953 3.66 -23.51 -9.35
CA LEU A 953 4.82 -24.04 -10.07
C LEU A 953 4.56 -25.48 -10.54
N ALA A 954 4.04 -26.34 -9.67
CA ALA A 954 3.72 -27.72 -10.03
C ALA A 954 2.66 -27.79 -11.15
N ALA A 955 1.61 -26.96 -11.09
CA ALA A 955 0.57 -26.87 -12.12
C ALA A 955 1.07 -26.28 -13.45
N ILE A 956 2.04 -25.36 -13.42
CA ILE A 956 2.72 -24.85 -14.63
C ILE A 956 3.55 -25.97 -15.28
N ALA A 957 4.29 -26.75 -14.49
CA ALA A 957 5.15 -27.82 -14.99
C ALA A 957 4.38 -28.98 -15.66
N VAL A 958 3.16 -29.30 -15.21
CA VAL A 958 2.24 -30.23 -15.91
C VAL A 958 1.34 -29.56 -16.96
N GLY A 959 1.55 -28.28 -17.28
CA GLY A 959 0.81 -27.56 -18.32
C GLY A 959 -0.65 -27.22 -17.99
N ARG A 960 -1.08 -27.34 -16.71
CA ARG A 960 -2.41 -26.93 -16.23
C ARG A 960 -2.56 -25.42 -16.06
N GLN A 961 -1.46 -24.69 -16.01
CA GLN A 961 -1.41 -23.24 -15.97
C GLN A 961 -0.41 -22.73 -17.02
N PRO A 962 -0.63 -21.55 -17.62
CA PRO A 962 0.33 -20.95 -18.54
C PRO A 962 1.66 -20.67 -17.83
N ASN A 963 2.77 -20.76 -18.57
CA ASN A 963 4.11 -20.45 -18.07
C ASN A 963 4.32 -18.92 -18.03
N ASP A 964 3.56 -18.24 -17.16
CA ASP A 964 3.42 -16.79 -17.02
C ASP A 964 3.62 -16.29 -15.57
N LEU A 965 4.51 -16.94 -14.80
CA LEU A 965 4.65 -16.72 -13.36
C LEU A 965 4.94 -15.24 -13.03
N LYS A 966 4.17 -14.66 -12.11
CA LYS A 966 4.38 -13.28 -11.66
C LYS A 966 5.06 -13.27 -10.29
N VAL A 967 6.24 -12.67 -10.23
CA VAL A 967 7.02 -12.45 -9.01
C VAL A 967 6.73 -11.03 -8.52
N PHE A 968 6.13 -10.90 -7.34
CA PHE A 968 5.59 -9.65 -6.84
C PHE A 968 6.62 -8.89 -5.99
N GLY A 969 7.30 -7.92 -6.59
CA GLY A 969 8.37 -7.13 -5.97
C GLY A 969 9.76 -7.76 -6.06
N ASN A 970 10.76 -6.90 -6.24
CA ASN A 970 12.20 -7.20 -6.25
C ASN A 970 13.02 -6.15 -5.46
N ASP A 971 12.34 -5.43 -4.58
CA ASP A 971 12.81 -4.26 -3.85
C ASP A 971 12.50 -4.36 -2.34
N TYR A 972 12.17 -5.56 -1.83
CA TYR A 972 12.10 -5.82 -0.39
C TYR A 972 13.50 -5.84 0.26
N PRO A 973 13.61 -5.59 1.57
CA PRO A 973 14.86 -5.73 2.32
C PRO A 973 15.21 -7.21 2.58
N THR A 974 15.40 -7.98 1.51
CA THR A 974 15.63 -9.43 1.49
C THR A 974 16.79 -9.78 0.53
N PRO A 975 17.41 -10.97 0.62
CA PRO A 975 18.67 -11.26 -0.08
C PRO A 975 18.66 -11.13 -1.61
N ASP A 976 17.51 -11.33 -2.26
CA ASP A 976 17.30 -11.15 -3.71
C ASP A 976 16.21 -10.12 -4.04
N GLY A 977 15.78 -9.35 -3.04
CA GLY A 977 14.70 -8.37 -3.15
C GLY A 977 13.29 -8.95 -3.23
N THR A 978 13.10 -10.28 -3.27
CA THR A 978 11.77 -10.92 -3.31
C THR A 978 11.28 -11.35 -1.92
N CYS A 979 9.98 -11.63 -1.78
CA CYS A 979 9.39 -12.09 -0.52
C CYS A 979 10.04 -13.39 0.01
N VAL A 980 10.41 -13.40 1.30
CA VAL A 980 10.97 -14.56 2.01
C VAL A 980 9.89 -15.22 2.88
N ARG A 981 9.80 -16.55 2.86
CA ARG A 981 8.84 -17.33 3.67
C ARG A 981 9.52 -18.60 4.19
N ASP A 982 9.23 -18.97 5.43
CA ASP A 982 9.63 -20.26 6.01
C ASP A 982 8.68 -21.37 5.55
N TYR A 983 9.24 -22.31 4.77
CA TYR A 983 8.51 -23.47 4.28
C TYR A 983 8.83 -24.71 5.12
N LEU A 984 7.78 -25.43 5.50
CA LEU A 984 7.84 -26.72 6.18
C LEU A 984 7.08 -27.80 5.41
N HIS A 985 7.51 -29.05 5.55
CA HIS A 985 6.87 -30.16 4.84
C HIS A 985 5.52 -30.52 5.47
N VAL A 986 4.50 -30.81 4.65
CA VAL A 986 3.12 -31.07 5.10
C VAL A 986 3.01 -32.25 6.09
N LEU A 987 3.85 -33.28 5.94
CA LEU A 987 3.94 -34.37 6.93
C LEU A 987 4.62 -33.98 8.25
N ASP A 988 5.53 -33.00 8.24
CA ASP A 988 6.13 -32.50 9.49
C ASP A 988 5.10 -31.64 10.23
N LEU A 989 4.38 -30.78 9.49
CA LEU A 989 3.19 -30.09 9.98
C LEU A 989 2.16 -31.06 10.58
N ALA A 990 1.88 -32.19 9.92
CA ALA A 990 0.98 -33.22 10.45
C ALA A 990 1.49 -33.85 11.77
N LYS A 991 2.78 -34.17 11.87
CA LYS A 991 3.44 -34.61 13.12
C LYS A 991 3.25 -33.56 14.24
N GLY A 992 3.28 -32.27 13.93
CA GLY A 992 2.99 -31.19 14.87
C GLY A 992 1.57 -31.21 15.46
N HIS A 993 0.58 -31.73 14.73
CA HIS A 993 -0.79 -31.89 15.25
C HIS A 993 -0.89 -33.06 16.24
N LEU A 994 -0.15 -34.14 16.02
CA LEU A 994 -0.07 -35.26 16.96
C LEU A 994 0.47 -34.80 18.31
N LEU A 995 1.59 -34.08 18.28
CA LEU A 995 2.23 -33.53 19.48
C LEU A 995 1.33 -32.51 20.21
N ALA A 996 0.49 -31.76 19.48
CA ALA A 996 -0.51 -30.89 20.06
C ALA A 996 -1.66 -31.66 20.73
N LEU A 997 -2.13 -32.77 20.14
CA LEU A 997 -3.12 -33.63 20.77
C LEU A 997 -2.57 -34.31 22.02
N ASP A 998 -1.33 -34.79 21.98
CA ASP A 998 -0.62 -35.32 23.16
C ASP A 998 -0.47 -34.25 24.26
N ALA A 999 -0.24 -33.00 23.88
CA ALA A 999 -0.23 -31.87 24.81
C ALA A 999 -1.62 -31.47 25.37
N LEU A 1000 -2.73 -31.92 24.77
CA LEU A 1000 -4.09 -31.74 25.30
C LEU A 1000 -4.53 -32.83 26.29
N ALA A 1001 -3.69 -33.85 26.52
CA ALA A 1001 -3.96 -34.90 27.52
C ALA A 1001 -4.06 -34.31 28.95
N PRO A 1002 -4.95 -34.83 29.83
CA PRO A 1002 -5.13 -34.33 31.20
C PRO A 1002 -3.83 -34.20 32.02
N GLU A 1003 -2.94 -35.17 31.85
CA GLU A 1003 -1.64 -35.33 32.51
C GLU A 1003 -0.51 -34.52 31.87
N SER A 1004 -0.75 -33.83 30.74
CA SER A 1004 0.28 -33.05 30.08
C SER A 1004 0.60 -31.76 30.83
N THR A 1005 1.91 -31.55 31.06
CA THR A 1005 2.52 -30.36 31.67
C THR A 1005 2.62 -29.17 30.71
N ALA A 1006 2.13 -29.31 29.47
CA ALA A 1006 2.24 -28.28 28.41
C ALA A 1006 1.53 -26.95 28.75
N PHE A 1007 0.75 -26.89 29.84
CA PHE A 1007 0.07 -25.68 30.33
C PHE A 1007 0.58 -25.19 31.71
N ASP A 1008 1.59 -25.84 32.30
CA ASP A 1008 2.02 -25.56 33.69
C ASP A 1008 2.69 -24.18 33.85
N ASP A 1009 3.24 -23.63 32.76
CA ASP A 1009 3.82 -22.30 32.65
C ASP A 1009 2.88 -21.26 32.02
N CYS A 1010 1.56 -21.53 31.94
CA CYS A 1010 0.58 -20.53 31.57
C CYS A 1010 0.56 -19.35 32.59
N PRO A 1011 0.41 -18.10 32.14
CA PRO A 1011 0.40 -16.92 33.02
C PRO A 1011 -0.90 -16.75 33.83
N THR A 1012 -1.89 -17.61 33.59
CA THR A 1012 -3.19 -17.67 34.27
C THR A 1012 -3.66 -19.13 34.32
N ASP A 1013 -4.72 -19.43 35.07
CA ASP A 1013 -5.34 -20.77 35.08
C ASP A 1013 -5.88 -21.22 33.70
N ALA A 1014 -5.96 -20.32 32.71
CA ALA A 1014 -6.45 -20.63 31.37
C ALA A 1014 -5.53 -21.61 30.63
N ARG A 1015 -6.07 -22.77 30.27
CA ARG A 1015 -5.36 -23.81 29.52
C ARG A 1015 -5.41 -23.55 28.01
N TYR A 1016 -4.85 -22.40 27.62
CA TYR A 1016 -4.68 -21.99 26.23
C TYR A 1016 -3.21 -21.64 25.95
N LYS A 1017 -2.70 -22.10 24.80
CA LYS A 1017 -1.41 -21.67 24.24
C LYS A 1017 -1.45 -21.62 22.72
N ALA A 1018 -0.48 -20.92 22.14
CA ALA A 1018 -0.18 -20.98 20.72
C ALA A 1018 1.29 -21.37 20.48
N TYR A 1019 1.55 -22.09 19.39
CA TYR A 1019 2.88 -22.53 18.97
C TYR A 1019 3.09 -22.28 17.48
N ASN A 1020 4.29 -21.82 17.09
CA ASN A 1020 4.72 -21.70 15.71
C ASN A 1020 5.08 -23.08 15.13
N LEU A 1021 4.53 -23.43 13.97
CA LEU A 1021 5.01 -24.56 13.18
C LEU A 1021 5.64 -24.03 11.88
N GLY A 1022 6.98 -23.99 11.90
CA GLY A 1022 7.87 -23.63 10.81
C GLY A 1022 9.22 -24.34 10.97
N ARG A 1023 10.14 -24.14 10.02
CA ARG A 1023 11.47 -24.75 9.99
C ARG A 1023 12.57 -23.80 10.47
N GLY A 1024 12.24 -22.52 10.71
CA GLY A 1024 13.19 -21.48 11.12
C GLY A 1024 14.18 -21.07 10.03
N GLN A 1025 13.86 -21.36 8.77
CA GLN A 1025 14.71 -21.05 7.62
C GLN A 1025 13.86 -20.45 6.50
N GLY A 1026 13.91 -19.12 6.37
CA GLY A 1026 13.27 -18.39 5.30
C GLY A 1026 13.88 -18.69 3.92
N LEU A 1027 13.03 -18.85 2.92
CA LEU A 1027 13.39 -19.04 1.51
C LEU A 1027 12.72 -17.96 0.66
N SER A 1028 13.47 -17.40 -0.30
CA SER A 1028 12.97 -16.40 -1.24
C SER A 1028 12.15 -17.03 -2.37
N VAL A 1029 11.37 -16.22 -3.09
CA VAL A 1029 10.60 -16.68 -4.26
C VAL A 1029 11.52 -17.29 -5.31
N LEU A 1030 12.68 -16.68 -5.60
CA LEU A 1030 13.58 -17.16 -6.65
C LEU A 1030 14.32 -18.45 -6.24
N GLN A 1031 14.67 -18.60 -4.96
CA GLN A 1031 15.24 -19.86 -4.44
C GLN A 1031 14.27 -21.05 -4.62
N ILE A 1032 12.96 -20.82 -4.46
CA ILE A 1032 11.93 -21.85 -4.63
C ILE A 1032 11.69 -22.15 -6.11
N VAL A 1033 11.68 -21.13 -6.98
CA VAL A 1033 11.61 -21.30 -8.43
C VAL A 1033 12.80 -22.13 -8.94
N GLU A 1034 14.00 -21.89 -8.42
CA GLU A 1034 15.19 -22.64 -8.82
C GLU A 1034 15.21 -24.07 -8.27
N ALA A 1035 14.77 -24.30 -7.03
CA ALA A 1035 14.61 -25.64 -6.48
C ALA A 1035 13.56 -26.47 -7.26
N MET A 1036 12.44 -25.84 -7.64
CA MET A 1036 11.45 -26.48 -8.51
C MET A 1036 11.99 -26.69 -9.93
N ARG A 1037 12.77 -25.77 -10.52
CA ARG A 1037 13.43 -25.96 -11.83
C ARG A 1037 14.36 -27.19 -11.78
N ALA A 1038 15.16 -27.32 -10.73
CA ALA A 1038 16.10 -28.43 -10.56
C ALA A 1038 15.42 -29.81 -10.40
N GLU A 1039 14.28 -29.87 -9.71
CA GLU A 1039 13.57 -31.13 -9.46
C GLU A 1039 12.61 -31.52 -10.62
N THR A 1040 11.99 -30.54 -11.29
CA THR A 1040 11.05 -30.79 -12.40
C THR A 1040 11.73 -30.89 -13.77
N GLY A 1041 12.92 -30.29 -13.93
CA GLY A 1041 13.55 -30.06 -15.23
C GLY A 1041 12.84 -29.01 -16.10
N PHE A 1042 11.81 -28.34 -15.59
CA PHE A 1042 10.97 -27.39 -16.33
C PHE A 1042 11.50 -25.96 -16.23
N ASP A 1043 11.57 -25.25 -17.37
CA ASP A 1043 11.96 -23.83 -17.37
C ASP A 1043 10.79 -22.90 -17.02
N PHE A 1044 10.71 -22.52 -15.74
CA PHE A 1044 9.76 -21.53 -15.24
C PHE A 1044 10.12 -20.12 -15.73
N LYS A 1045 9.31 -19.61 -16.66
CA LYS A 1045 9.37 -18.23 -17.13
C LYS A 1045 8.60 -17.35 -16.17
N TYR A 1046 9.22 -16.25 -15.76
CA TYR A 1046 8.61 -15.31 -14.83
C TYR A 1046 8.83 -13.86 -15.19
N GLU A 1047 7.86 -13.02 -14.82
CA GLU A 1047 7.89 -11.57 -14.91
C GLU A 1047 7.98 -11.00 -13.48
N ILE A 1048 8.90 -10.07 -13.25
CA ILE A 1048 8.92 -9.28 -12.01
C ILE A 1048 7.93 -8.13 -12.18
N VAL A 1049 6.90 -8.12 -11.34
CA VAL A 1049 5.84 -7.10 -11.30
C VAL A 1049 5.90 -6.33 -9.98
N GLY A 1050 5.12 -5.25 -9.86
CA GLY A 1050 5.05 -4.46 -8.62
C GLY A 1050 4.61 -5.29 -7.40
N ARG A 1051 5.00 -4.83 -6.19
CA ARG A 1051 4.65 -5.47 -4.92
C ARG A 1051 3.15 -5.70 -4.79
N ARG A 1052 2.76 -6.90 -4.34
CA ARG A 1052 1.36 -7.22 -4.01
C ARG A 1052 0.98 -6.51 -2.70
N ARG A 1053 -0.19 -5.84 -2.68
CA ARG A 1053 -0.68 -5.18 -1.46
C ARG A 1053 -0.93 -6.23 -0.37
N GLY A 1054 -0.29 -6.07 0.78
CA GLY A 1054 -0.39 -6.98 1.92
C GLY A 1054 0.72 -8.05 1.99
N ASP A 1055 1.63 -8.12 1.02
CA ASP A 1055 2.82 -8.95 1.15
C ASP A 1055 3.78 -8.39 2.22
N VAL A 1056 4.14 -9.25 3.16
CA VAL A 1056 5.17 -8.99 4.17
C VAL A 1056 6.55 -9.30 3.56
N PRO A 1057 7.63 -8.56 3.88
CA PRO A 1057 8.96 -8.83 3.31
C PRO A 1057 9.48 -10.24 3.62
N ASP A 1058 9.45 -10.62 4.89
CA ASP A 1058 9.94 -11.90 5.41
C ASP A 1058 8.96 -12.41 6.48
N LEU A 1059 8.60 -13.70 6.39
CA LEU A 1059 7.87 -14.43 7.42
C LEU A 1059 8.62 -15.74 7.71
N THR A 1060 9.56 -15.69 8.66
CA THR A 1060 10.34 -16.84 9.13
C THR A 1060 10.07 -17.13 10.60
N ALA A 1061 9.78 -18.39 10.96
CA ALA A 1061 9.39 -18.74 12.32
C ALA A 1061 10.58 -18.77 13.29
N ASP A 1062 10.37 -18.40 14.55
CA ASP A 1062 11.15 -19.00 15.63
C ASP A 1062 10.43 -20.28 16.09
N PRO A 1063 11.00 -21.49 15.88
CA PRO A 1063 10.40 -22.75 16.31
C PRO A 1063 10.80 -23.13 17.75
N ALA A 1064 11.63 -22.34 18.45
CA ALA A 1064 12.27 -22.77 19.69
C ALA A 1064 11.29 -23.12 20.83
N LEU A 1065 10.11 -22.49 20.88
CA LEU A 1065 9.08 -22.82 21.87
C LEU A 1065 8.43 -24.19 21.57
N ALA A 1066 8.07 -24.44 20.31
CA ALA A 1066 7.52 -25.71 19.86
C ALA A 1066 8.54 -26.86 19.98
N GLU A 1067 9.82 -26.61 19.67
CA GLU A 1067 10.91 -27.55 19.95
C GLU A 1067 11.00 -27.90 21.43
N LYS A 1068 10.97 -26.88 22.31
CA LYS A 1068 11.18 -27.05 23.75
C LYS A 1068 10.00 -27.69 24.48
N GLN A 1069 8.76 -27.38 24.09
CA GLN A 1069 7.56 -27.78 24.85
C GLN A 1069 6.74 -28.89 24.19
N LEU A 1070 6.81 -29.04 22.87
CA LEU A 1070 6.15 -30.14 22.15
C LEU A 1070 7.13 -31.18 21.59
N GLY A 1071 8.44 -30.90 21.57
CA GLY A 1071 9.41 -31.74 20.85
C GLY A 1071 9.27 -31.65 19.32
N PHE A 1072 8.55 -30.65 18.80
CA PHE A 1072 8.30 -30.49 17.37
C PHE A 1072 9.56 -30.07 16.61
N LYS A 1073 9.89 -30.78 15.52
CA LYS A 1073 10.96 -30.41 14.58
C LYS A 1073 10.53 -30.65 13.13
N ALA A 1074 10.80 -29.69 12.25
CA ALA A 1074 10.66 -29.82 10.81
C ALA A 1074 11.98 -30.31 10.21
N GLU A 1075 12.07 -31.62 9.98
CA GLU A 1075 13.30 -32.31 9.58
C GLU A 1075 13.52 -32.28 8.06
N LYS A 1076 12.45 -32.19 7.27
CA LYS A 1076 12.51 -32.28 5.81
C LYS A 1076 12.97 -30.98 5.17
N ASP A 1077 13.77 -31.09 4.13
CA ASP A 1077 14.39 -29.97 3.43
C ASP A 1077 13.59 -29.50 2.20
N LEU A 1078 14.02 -28.39 1.60
CA LEU A 1078 13.42 -27.82 0.40
C LEU A 1078 13.38 -28.85 -0.75
N LYS A 1079 14.45 -29.64 -0.93
CA LYS A 1079 14.48 -30.66 -1.98
C LYS A 1079 13.42 -31.74 -1.77
N THR A 1080 13.25 -32.22 -0.54
CA THR A 1080 12.17 -33.16 -0.18
C THR A 1080 10.78 -32.57 -0.48
N MET A 1081 10.55 -31.30 -0.15
CA MET A 1081 9.28 -30.62 -0.48
C MET A 1081 9.03 -30.51 -1.99
N CYS A 1082 10.05 -30.16 -2.79
CA CYS A 1082 9.94 -30.13 -4.25
C CYS A 1082 9.67 -31.53 -4.83
N ARG A 1083 10.44 -32.54 -4.41
CA ARG A 1083 10.35 -33.94 -4.89
C ARG A 1083 8.98 -34.54 -4.62
N ASP A 1084 8.49 -34.46 -3.38
CA ASP A 1084 7.27 -35.14 -2.99
C ASP A 1084 6.03 -34.46 -3.59
N LEU A 1085 6.03 -33.13 -3.71
CA LEU A 1085 5.02 -32.39 -4.48
C LEU A 1085 5.06 -32.76 -5.98
N TRP A 1086 6.24 -32.91 -6.58
CA TRP A 1086 6.37 -33.25 -7.99
C TRP A 1086 5.92 -34.69 -8.27
N ASN A 1087 6.24 -35.65 -7.40
CA ASN A 1087 5.73 -37.02 -7.46
C ASN A 1087 4.18 -37.06 -7.35
N TRP A 1088 3.60 -36.30 -6.41
CA TRP A 1088 2.14 -36.11 -6.35
C TRP A 1088 1.58 -35.54 -7.65
N GLN A 1089 2.13 -34.42 -8.14
CA GLN A 1089 1.55 -33.70 -9.27
C GLN A 1089 1.72 -34.43 -10.62
N THR A 1090 2.80 -35.18 -10.81
CA THR A 1090 3.03 -35.99 -12.01
C THR A 1090 2.13 -37.22 -12.08
N LYS A 1091 1.91 -37.91 -10.96
CA LYS A 1091 0.95 -39.02 -10.87
C LYS A 1091 -0.50 -38.55 -11.00
N ASN A 1092 -0.79 -37.34 -10.52
CA ASN A 1092 -2.15 -36.79 -10.43
C ASN A 1092 -2.24 -35.45 -11.18
N PRO A 1093 -2.05 -35.44 -12.52
CA PRO A 1093 -1.98 -34.20 -13.29
C PRO A 1093 -3.23 -33.34 -13.07
N LYS A 1094 -4.43 -33.95 -13.07
CA LYS A 1094 -5.71 -33.27 -12.81
C LYS A 1094 -6.02 -33.05 -11.32
N GLY A 1095 -5.19 -33.50 -10.39
CA GLY A 1095 -5.58 -33.70 -8.98
C GLY A 1095 -6.32 -35.04 -8.81
N TYR A 1096 -7.26 -35.12 -7.87
CA TYR A 1096 -8.04 -36.34 -7.60
C TYR A 1096 -9.04 -36.70 -8.73
N ASP A 1097 -9.30 -35.79 -9.66
CA ASP A 1097 -10.13 -35.99 -10.87
C ASP A 1097 -9.34 -36.66 -12.01
N SER A 1098 -8.47 -37.62 -11.67
CA SER A 1098 -7.52 -38.28 -12.57
C SER A 1098 -8.05 -39.54 -13.27
N ASP A 1099 -9.28 -39.95 -12.96
CA ASP A 1099 -9.96 -41.13 -13.49
C ASP A 1099 -11.00 -40.74 -14.55
#